data_AF-A0AA42S257-F1
#
_entry.id   AF-A0AA42S257-F1
#
_cell.length_a   1.000
_cell.length_b   1.000
_cell.length_c   1.000
_cell.angle_alpha   90.00
_cell.angle_beta   90.00
_cell.angle_gamma   90.00
#
_symmetry.space_group_name_H-M   'P 1'
#
loop_
_entity.id
_entity.type
_entity.pdbx_description
1 polymer ?
#
loop_
_entity_poly.entity_id
_entity_poly.type
_entity_poly.pdbx_seq_one_letter_code
_entity_poly.pdbx_strand_id
1 'polypeptide(L)'
;MMRAAIKPLALAVALALPALPDTARADSWLDQCTTSYYGQGADTVCHQSFSEGLAGVLTGSRSDEAGAWGYIDKQGRMAIAPAYTQASPFQNGLAAVSQGNLWGYIDTKGQWVIKPRFTTATGFNAEGTALVEDDEHDVLIDRQGKVVKTFPLGTRTWGFMPGQKLASMEVPTPPRLINTATGTATALPEGVMMLAAPSAGYLPAQVRGSRYSGWWGLLDAQGRWAVTPQVLRSREAPMRDGDVVAVRHEKDWTFVDPRGEAISQASYERVQWLASGLWLVAGEDGKSTLLDARLKPVHAFSTSYMGVQQRDGWRYLSDASTTLLISPNGTVQKLAIRDGRVDIVQGRAWVYGMPVDTAANTGGGSEAASDATDEEPPVAVEASDGNVDIAADAIAPDAVADSVGTYATDASKPATDVATAAVDTAATAAATVVTDAPETADAGQAAADAEVADTLSADDAASHTALAVNTEASLMQVYADDGKPLLDADTGMRLRSYDVSAFSPGKSAQRGSGDQTMPLALLRDLNGARPLAILTVTGKIVSNPQWENINTYDVTMPLVVRATNDKVGAIDGQGAWAVPPDYDDLRPFKGPNTWARTRDMLRNDALLIDARGKPVRLPDDVSAAASELEGELLVYRAADDNRERRWGLWNVRLGAPALKPEFDRIEEFDDDWVRVQDKGRWGLVNRQGQWVVPATHDSAYNMEYLGNGFMLVNEPEGKGQAGRYGDSPYRMVNLRTGKRSDIIFGKPDKLQGGRYMGELADGSAVLFDAQGRATKISDGQPESKEQHGDWLIVRQGEREGAINARGQLQVPALYGEFNPFFVQPEGLARVNLGSGYRVIDQQGKTVLEKHGDGFPLASMQRVLFEDDRASTSVLTDLQGREVARLSNRFPVGYQRASEGVVPYSENYGKQGFLNAAGKRVVGAHFSDLGALKHGLARAQRLDRTGKLYGYIDLSGRYAIPPAFTWAQDFQDERAMVFHDHLVEFIDTRGKTTTTFGVLCDQIVIFDAEENQSWPREALSCPDATRIDPPALDTAKAE
;
A
#
# COMPACT_ATOMS: atom_id res chain seq x y z
N MET A 1 -3.75 -47.34 -70.27
CA MET A 1 -2.61 -47.76 -71.11
C MET A 1 -1.60 -46.61 -71.18
N MET A 2 -0.29 -46.88 -71.29
CA MET A 2 0.82 -45.96 -71.67
C MET A 2 1.00 -44.68 -70.81
N ARG A 3 2.11 -44.56 -70.03
CA ARG A 3 3.44 -43.94 -70.37
C ARG A 3 3.40 -42.40 -70.43
N ALA A 4 4.33 -41.63 -69.86
CA ALA A 4 5.56 -41.86 -69.06
C ALA A 4 5.76 -40.63 -68.12
N ALA A 5 6.46 -40.58 -66.97
CA ALA A 5 7.54 -41.35 -66.32
C ALA A 5 8.95 -40.71 -66.39
N ILE A 6 9.53 -40.39 -65.21
CA ILE A 6 10.99 -40.33 -64.87
C ILE A 6 11.77 -39.09 -65.44
N LYS A 7 12.66 -38.36 -64.72
CA LYS A 7 13.11 -38.26 -63.30
C LYS A 7 13.78 -36.86 -63.05
N PRO A 8 14.28 -36.50 -61.84
CA PRO A 8 14.63 -35.10 -61.49
C PRO A 8 16.12 -34.73 -61.71
N LEU A 9 16.42 -33.44 -61.54
CA LEU A 9 17.71 -32.94 -61.05
C LEU A 9 17.49 -31.93 -59.91
N ALA A 10 18.47 -31.79 -59.02
CA ALA A 10 18.46 -30.81 -57.95
C ALA A 10 19.76 -30.01 -57.97
N LEU A 11 19.67 -28.70 -57.71
CA LEU A 11 20.77 -27.90 -57.19
C LEU A 11 20.20 -26.73 -56.39
N ALA A 12 20.74 -26.48 -55.21
CA ALA A 12 20.33 -25.36 -54.35
C ALA A 12 21.32 -24.20 -54.51
N VAL A 13 20.77 -22.99 -54.60
CA VAL A 13 21.47 -21.75 -54.23
C VAL A 13 20.49 -20.93 -53.41
N ALA A 14 20.87 -20.60 -52.18
CA ALA A 14 20.12 -19.66 -51.36
C ALA A 14 20.51 -18.23 -51.73
N LEU A 15 19.52 -17.36 -51.90
CA LEU A 15 19.70 -15.91 -51.83
C LEU A 15 18.64 -15.37 -50.87
N ALA A 16 19.11 -14.81 -49.76
CA ALA A 16 18.24 -14.13 -48.82
C ALA A 16 17.79 -12.79 -49.41
N LEU A 17 16.48 -12.56 -49.44
CA LEU A 17 15.96 -11.21 -49.37
C LEU A 17 15.90 -10.81 -47.90
N PRO A 18 16.34 -9.59 -47.51
CA PRO A 18 16.12 -9.12 -46.15
C PRO A 18 14.61 -8.98 -45.93
N ALA A 19 14.13 -9.43 -44.78
CA ALA A 19 12.84 -8.97 -44.30
C ALA A 19 12.93 -7.44 -44.14
N LEU A 20 12.01 -6.71 -44.75
CA LEU A 20 11.77 -5.32 -44.35
C LEU A 20 11.32 -5.36 -42.88
N PRO A 21 11.76 -4.43 -42.03
CA PRO A 21 11.18 -4.31 -40.69
C PRO A 21 9.70 -3.98 -40.85
N ASP A 22 8.84 -4.67 -40.09
CA ASP A 22 7.44 -4.29 -39.94
C ASP A 22 7.36 -2.96 -39.18
N THR A 23 7.57 -1.87 -39.90
CA THR A 23 7.18 -0.52 -39.46
C THR A 23 5.70 -0.56 -39.18
N ALA A 24 5.32 -0.40 -37.91
CA ALA A 24 3.97 -0.64 -37.44
C ALA A 24 2.93 0.06 -38.32
N ARG A 25 2.11 -0.74 -39.02
CA ARG A 25 0.85 -0.25 -39.55
C ARG A 25 0.03 0.21 -38.37
N ALA A 26 -0.37 1.47 -38.36
CA ALA A 26 -1.49 1.88 -37.53
C ALA A 26 -2.73 1.17 -38.08
N ASP A 27 -3.24 0.17 -37.36
CA ASP A 27 -4.47 -0.52 -37.73
C ASP A 27 -5.61 0.50 -37.74
N SER A 28 -6.15 0.79 -38.92
CA SER A 28 -7.18 1.80 -39.10
C SER A 28 -8.42 1.49 -38.26
N TRP A 29 -9.23 2.49 -37.92
CA TRP A 29 -10.51 2.22 -37.24
C TRP A 29 -11.38 1.22 -38.03
N LEU A 30 -11.25 1.16 -39.37
CA LEU A 30 -11.92 0.16 -40.21
C LEU A 30 -11.34 -1.25 -40.01
N ASP A 31 -10.02 -1.38 -39.94
CA ASP A 31 -9.35 -2.64 -39.61
C ASP A 31 -9.73 -3.10 -38.18
N GLN A 32 -9.80 -2.17 -37.22
CA GLN A 32 -10.28 -2.44 -35.86
C GLN A 32 -11.76 -2.81 -35.81
N CYS A 33 -12.64 -2.11 -36.54
CA CYS A 33 -14.07 -2.45 -36.56
C CYS A 33 -14.31 -3.80 -37.22
N THR A 34 -13.65 -4.09 -38.34
CA THR A 34 -13.76 -5.39 -39.00
C THR A 34 -13.16 -6.51 -38.15
N THR A 35 -12.02 -6.33 -37.48
CA THR A 35 -11.45 -7.36 -36.58
C THR A 35 -12.15 -7.50 -35.23
N SER A 36 -12.76 -6.43 -34.72
CA SER A 36 -13.71 -6.45 -33.58
C SER A 36 -14.96 -7.24 -33.96
N TYR A 37 -15.53 -7.00 -35.14
CA TYR A 37 -16.56 -7.85 -35.74
C TYR A 37 -16.10 -9.32 -35.88
N TYR A 38 -14.83 -9.59 -36.23
CA TYR A 38 -14.23 -10.94 -36.26
C TYR A 38 -13.86 -11.52 -34.87
N GLY A 39 -14.12 -10.83 -33.76
CA GLY A 39 -14.05 -11.38 -32.40
C GLY A 39 -12.65 -11.53 -31.79
N GLN A 40 -11.71 -10.64 -32.11
CA GLN A 40 -10.34 -10.63 -31.58
C GLN A 40 -9.98 -9.30 -30.88
N GLY A 41 -10.79 -8.87 -29.91
CA GLY A 41 -10.54 -7.66 -29.11
C GLY A 41 -11.72 -7.31 -28.19
N ALA A 42 -11.50 -6.47 -27.18
CA ALA A 42 -12.53 -6.09 -26.20
C ALA A 42 -13.02 -4.63 -26.33
N ASP A 43 -12.22 -3.73 -26.90
CA ASP A 43 -12.27 -2.31 -26.52
C ASP A 43 -12.82 -1.34 -27.60
N THR A 44 -13.03 -1.79 -28.85
CA THR A 44 -13.60 -0.96 -29.93
C THR A 44 -14.98 -1.47 -30.36
N VAL A 45 -16.05 -0.89 -29.78
CA VAL A 45 -17.44 -1.23 -30.13
C VAL A 45 -17.92 -0.31 -31.27
N CYS A 46 -18.08 -0.84 -32.48
CA CYS A 46 -18.43 -0.07 -33.68
C CYS A 46 -19.95 0.06 -33.94
N HIS A 47 -20.76 -0.28 -32.94
CA HIS A 47 -22.20 -0.24 -32.96
C HIS A 47 -22.74 -0.01 -31.54
N GLN A 48 -24.03 0.29 -31.42
CA GLN A 48 -24.77 0.27 -30.16
C GLN A 48 -25.94 -0.70 -30.32
N SER A 49 -26.37 -1.34 -29.21
CA SER A 49 -27.61 -2.11 -29.22
C SER A 49 -28.82 -1.20 -29.48
N PHE A 50 -29.89 -1.76 -30.04
CA PHE A 50 -31.12 -1.02 -30.28
C PHE A 50 -31.73 -0.51 -28.98
N SER A 51 -32.14 0.76 -28.97
CA SER A 51 -32.89 1.39 -27.89
C SER A 51 -33.82 2.45 -28.48
N GLU A 52 -35.08 2.47 -28.01
CA GLU A 52 -36.15 3.33 -28.54
C GLU A 52 -36.36 3.20 -30.07
N GLY A 53 -36.08 2.02 -30.61
CA GLY A 53 -36.20 1.69 -32.04
C GLY A 53 -35.02 2.11 -32.94
N LEU A 54 -33.96 2.71 -32.39
CA LEU A 54 -32.76 3.12 -33.13
C LEU A 54 -31.49 2.42 -32.58
N ALA A 55 -30.53 2.15 -33.46
CA ALA A 55 -29.19 1.67 -33.09
C ALA A 55 -28.11 2.61 -33.66
N GLY A 56 -27.16 3.02 -32.83
CA GLY A 56 -25.98 3.77 -33.28
C GLY A 56 -25.02 2.86 -34.06
N VAL A 57 -24.44 3.36 -35.14
CA VAL A 57 -23.50 2.60 -35.99
C VAL A 57 -22.34 3.49 -36.43
N LEU A 58 -21.12 2.96 -36.36
CA LEU A 58 -19.90 3.62 -36.86
C LEU A 58 -19.69 3.26 -38.34
N THR A 59 -19.37 4.26 -39.15
CA THR A 59 -19.26 4.18 -40.61
C THR A 59 -18.08 5.00 -41.12
N GLY A 60 -17.66 4.79 -42.36
CA GLY A 60 -16.58 5.59 -42.98
C GLY A 60 -15.77 4.80 -44.01
N SER A 61 -14.63 5.36 -44.38
CA SER A 61 -13.59 4.75 -45.23
C SER A 61 -12.33 4.38 -44.46
N ARG A 62 -11.48 3.53 -45.06
CA ARG A 62 -10.13 3.22 -44.55
C ARG A 62 -9.19 4.43 -44.50
N SER A 63 -9.47 5.47 -45.31
CA SER A 63 -8.74 6.74 -45.30
C SER A 63 -9.26 7.75 -44.27
N ASP A 64 -10.36 7.45 -43.58
CA ASP A 64 -10.81 8.23 -42.42
C ASP A 64 -9.97 7.80 -41.20
N GLU A 65 -9.54 8.72 -40.34
CA GLU A 65 -8.71 8.38 -39.17
C GLU A 65 -9.52 7.73 -38.03
N ALA A 66 -10.83 8.00 -37.94
CA ALA A 66 -11.70 7.52 -36.87
C ALA A 66 -13.15 7.14 -37.29
N GLY A 67 -13.52 7.36 -38.57
CA GLY A 67 -14.89 7.22 -39.05
C GLY A 67 -15.87 8.25 -38.46
N ALA A 68 -17.17 8.02 -38.68
CA ALA A 68 -18.28 8.82 -38.15
C ALA A 68 -19.48 7.94 -37.76
N TRP A 69 -20.10 8.28 -36.63
CA TRP A 69 -21.30 7.64 -36.10
C TRP A 69 -22.59 8.25 -36.67
N GLY A 70 -23.53 7.38 -37.04
CA GLY A 70 -24.94 7.69 -37.35
C GLY A 70 -25.89 6.72 -36.63
N TYR A 71 -27.17 6.68 -37.03
CA TYR A 71 -28.15 5.74 -36.46
C TYR A 71 -29.04 5.10 -37.52
N ILE A 72 -29.27 3.80 -37.39
CA ILE A 72 -30.21 3.00 -38.20
C ILE A 72 -31.51 2.69 -37.45
N ASP A 73 -32.59 2.45 -38.19
CA ASP A 73 -33.86 1.94 -37.67
C ASP A 73 -33.92 0.41 -37.60
N LYS A 74 -35.01 -0.15 -37.02
CA LYS A 74 -35.26 -1.60 -36.94
C LYS A 74 -35.40 -2.32 -38.30
N GLN A 75 -35.29 -1.63 -39.43
CA GLN A 75 -35.24 -2.19 -40.79
C GLN A 75 -33.83 -2.08 -41.41
N GLY A 76 -32.83 -1.57 -40.68
CA GLY A 76 -31.47 -1.39 -41.19
C GLY A 76 -31.29 -0.13 -42.04
N ARG A 77 -32.28 0.78 -42.07
CA ARG A 77 -32.24 2.00 -42.87
C ARG A 77 -31.62 3.15 -42.09
N MET A 78 -30.75 3.93 -42.72
CA MET A 78 -30.05 5.06 -42.08
C MET A 78 -31.03 6.21 -41.76
N ALA A 79 -31.46 6.27 -40.49
CA ALA A 79 -32.44 7.21 -39.96
C ALA A 79 -31.81 8.57 -39.59
N ILE A 80 -30.60 8.56 -39.02
CA ILE A 80 -29.80 9.76 -38.74
C ILE A 80 -28.45 9.56 -39.43
N ALA A 81 -28.13 10.43 -40.40
CA ALA A 81 -26.92 10.31 -41.20
C ALA A 81 -25.64 10.44 -40.33
N PRO A 82 -24.56 9.69 -40.63
CA PRO A 82 -23.31 9.77 -39.89
C PRO A 82 -22.71 11.19 -39.86
N ALA A 83 -22.46 11.71 -38.66
CA ALA A 83 -22.02 13.09 -38.44
C ALA A 83 -21.29 13.35 -37.10
N TYR A 84 -21.09 12.31 -36.28
CA TYR A 84 -20.61 12.43 -34.89
C TYR A 84 -19.34 11.61 -34.67
N THR A 85 -18.42 12.08 -33.82
CA THR A 85 -17.18 11.38 -33.47
C THR A 85 -17.45 10.21 -32.51
N GLN A 86 -18.48 10.33 -31.65
CA GLN A 86 -18.97 9.27 -30.77
C GLN A 86 -20.48 9.39 -30.58
N ALA A 87 -21.17 8.29 -30.28
CA ALA A 87 -22.62 8.24 -30.13
C ALA A 87 -23.06 7.20 -29.08
N SER A 88 -23.96 7.62 -28.18
CA SER A 88 -24.62 6.75 -27.18
C SER A 88 -25.98 6.24 -27.67
N PRO A 89 -26.55 5.18 -27.07
CA PRO A 89 -27.94 4.78 -27.31
C PRO A 89 -28.95 5.90 -27.00
N PHE A 90 -30.14 5.83 -27.61
CA PHE A 90 -31.26 6.69 -27.24
C PHE A 90 -31.84 6.29 -25.89
N GLN A 91 -32.09 7.28 -25.02
CA GLN A 91 -32.61 7.09 -23.68
C GLN A 91 -33.55 8.24 -23.28
N ASN A 92 -34.82 7.93 -23.05
CA ASN A 92 -35.91 8.86 -22.78
C ASN A 92 -36.10 9.92 -23.89
N GLY A 93 -35.92 9.54 -25.16
CA GLY A 93 -36.12 10.38 -26.35
C GLY A 93 -34.96 11.32 -26.71
N LEU A 94 -33.77 11.12 -26.12
CA LEU A 94 -32.53 11.84 -26.45
C LEU A 94 -31.34 10.88 -26.52
N ALA A 95 -30.38 11.16 -27.38
CA ALA A 95 -29.06 10.50 -27.36
C ALA A 95 -27.95 11.52 -27.12
N ALA A 96 -26.93 11.13 -26.36
CA ALA A 96 -25.68 11.89 -26.25
C ALA A 96 -24.80 11.59 -27.48
N VAL A 97 -24.26 12.63 -28.10
CA VAL A 97 -23.36 12.51 -29.26
C VAL A 97 -22.24 13.55 -29.19
N SER A 98 -21.05 13.19 -29.67
CA SER A 98 -19.85 14.04 -29.65
C SER A 98 -19.52 14.60 -31.03
N GLN A 99 -19.14 15.87 -31.09
CA GLN A 99 -18.68 16.56 -32.29
C GLN A 99 -17.58 17.56 -31.93
N GLY A 100 -16.40 17.41 -32.52
CA GLY A 100 -15.25 18.27 -32.19
C GLY A 100 -14.76 18.11 -30.75
N ASN A 101 -14.71 16.86 -30.27
CA ASN A 101 -14.37 16.46 -28.90
C ASN A 101 -15.33 16.94 -27.80
N LEU A 102 -16.46 17.60 -28.15
CA LEU A 102 -17.46 18.06 -27.21
C LEU A 102 -18.79 17.34 -27.41
N TRP A 103 -19.42 16.96 -26.30
CA TRP A 103 -20.71 16.29 -26.25
C TRP A 103 -21.87 17.28 -26.22
N GLY A 104 -22.94 16.91 -26.91
CA GLY A 104 -24.27 17.50 -26.85
C GLY A 104 -25.35 16.41 -26.95
N TYR A 105 -26.60 16.81 -27.17
CA TYR A 105 -27.74 15.91 -27.22
C TYR A 105 -28.65 16.17 -28.42
N ILE A 106 -29.06 15.08 -29.08
CA ILE A 106 -29.96 15.09 -30.24
C ILE A 106 -31.30 14.38 -29.93
N ASP A 107 -32.36 14.79 -30.63
CA ASP A 107 -33.62 14.04 -30.69
C ASP A 107 -33.54 12.85 -31.68
N THR A 108 -34.59 12.04 -31.73
CA THR A 108 -34.71 10.87 -32.65
C THR A 108 -34.81 11.24 -34.13
N LYS A 109 -34.62 12.51 -34.50
CA LYS A 109 -34.54 13.03 -35.88
C LYS A 109 -33.16 13.63 -36.18
N GLY A 110 -32.21 13.53 -35.26
CA GLY A 110 -30.88 14.12 -35.37
C GLY A 110 -30.84 15.63 -35.08
N GLN A 111 -31.90 16.24 -34.54
CA GLN A 111 -31.93 17.67 -34.24
C GLN A 111 -31.30 17.95 -32.87
N TRP A 112 -30.33 18.87 -32.83
CA TRP A 112 -29.70 19.32 -31.58
C TRP A 112 -30.71 19.93 -30.62
N VAL A 113 -30.94 19.25 -29.49
CA VAL A 113 -31.69 19.79 -28.35
C VAL A 113 -30.75 20.53 -27.40
N ILE A 114 -29.52 20.04 -27.24
CA ILE A 114 -28.42 20.73 -26.55
C ILE A 114 -27.19 20.64 -27.47
N LYS A 115 -26.58 21.76 -27.83
CA LYS A 115 -25.40 21.79 -28.71
C LYS A 115 -24.15 21.25 -28.00
N PRO A 116 -23.14 20.75 -28.76
CA PRO A 116 -21.82 20.38 -28.23
C PRO A 116 -21.23 21.46 -27.32
N ARG A 117 -21.01 21.12 -26.04
CA ARG A 117 -20.34 22.00 -25.06
C ARG A 117 -19.69 21.30 -23.87
N PHE A 118 -19.95 20.02 -23.65
CA PHE A 118 -19.46 19.27 -22.49
C PHE A 118 -18.26 18.38 -22.86
N THR A 119 -17.32 18.15 -21.95
CA THR A 119 -16.18 17.22 -22.21
C THR A 119 -16.59 15.76 -22.11
N THR A 120 -17.57 15.43 -21.26
CA THR A 120 -18.23 14.11 -21.20
C THR A 120 -19.74 14.26 -21.01
N ALA A 121 -20.52 13.23 -21.39
CA ALA A 121 -21.97 13.23 -21.23
C ALA A 121 -22.57 11.83 -21.05
N THR A 122 -23.69 11.73 -20.32
CA THR A 122 -24.39 10.47 -20.04
C THR A 122 -25.86 10.52 -20.50
N GLY A 123 -26.53 9.35 -20.58
CA GLY A 123 -27.93 9.26 -20.98
C GLY A 123 -28.91 9.95 -20.01
N PHE A 124 -30.03 10.45 -20.54
CA PHE A 124 -31.09 11.07 -19.73
C PHE A 124 -31.90 10.03 -18.97
N ASN A 125 -32.15 10.26 -17.68
CA ASN A 125 -33.05 9.44 -16.88
C ASN A 125 -34.55 9.77 -17.13
N ALA A 126 -35.43 8.93 -16.59
CA ALA A 126 -36.89 9.10 -16.72
C ALA A 126 -37.43 10.34 -15.97
N GLU A 127 -36.65 10.93 -15.06
CA GLU A 127 -36.99 12.16 -14.33
C GLU A 127 -36.52 13.43 -15.07
N GLY A 128 -35.85 13.29 -16.22
CA GLY A 128 -35.46 14.40 -17.10
C GLY A 128 -34.10 15.03 -16.82
N THR A 129 -33.18 14.33 -16.15
CA THR A 129 -31.80 14.80 -15.94
C THR A 129 -30.73 13.86 -16.48
N ALA A 130 -29.59 14.43 -16.83
CA ALA A 130 -28.37 13.72 -17.20
C ALA A 130 -27.15 14.29 -16.45
N LEU A 131 -26.09 13.50 -16.34
CA LEU A 131 -24.79 13.93 -15.81
C LEU A 131 -23.82 14.20 -16.98
N VAL A 132 -23.08 15.30 -16.87
CA VAL A 132 -22.13 15.78 -17.88
C VAL A 132 -20.95 16.46 -17.18
N GLU A 133 -19.83 16.62 -17.87
CA GLU A 133 -18.67 17.38 -17.38
C GLU A 133 -18.62 18.76 -18.04
N ASP A 134 -18.59 19.81 -17.22
CA ASP A 134 -18.65 21.23 -17.60
C ASP A 134 -17.60 21.99 -16.76
N ASP A 135 -16.59 22.57 -17.41
CA ASP A 135 -15.42 23.20 -16.75
C ASP A 135 -14.72 22.27 -15.72
N GLU A 136 -14.39 21.04 -16.16
CA GLU A 136 -13.88 19.89 -15.35
C GLU A 136 -14.75 19.40 -14.19
N HIS A 137 -15.83 20.09 -13.84
CA HIS A 137 -16.74 19.68 -12.78
C HIS A 137 -17.80 18.72 -13.34
N ASP A 138 -18.09 17.64 -12.62
CA ASP A 138 -19.33 16.90 -12.86
C ASP A 138 -20.51 17.82 -12.49
N VAL A 139 -21.47 17.93 -13.41
CA VAL A 139 -22.70 18.70 -13.23
C VAL A 139 -23.92 17.88 -13.65
N LEU A 140 -25.00 18.02 -12.89
CA LEU A 140 -26.31 17.49 -13.24
C LEU A 140 -27.07 18.55 -14.05
N ILE A 141 -27.57 18.19 -15.24
CA ILE A 141 -28.32 19.07 -16.13
C ILE A 141 -29.77 18.61 -16.34
N ASP A 142 -30.65 19.55 -16.69
CA ASP A 142 -32.00 19.27 -17.21
C ASP A 142 -32.01 19.02 -18.74
N ARG A 143 -33.18 18.68 -19.30
CA ARG A 143 -33.38 18.44 -20.75
C ARG A 143 -33.14 19.67 -21.64
N GLN A 144 -32.85 20.83 -21.08
CA GLN A 144 -32.48 22.05 -21.79
C GLN A 144 -30.98 22.38 -21.65
N GLY A 145 -30.19 21.52 -20.97
CA GLY A 145 -28.75 21.69 -20.78
C GLY A 145 -28.38 22.70 -19.70
N LYS A 146 -29.35 23.12 -18.88
CA LYS A 146 -29.15 24.03 -17.75
C LYS A 146 -28.72 23.23 -16.52
N VAL A 147 -27.72 23.74 -15.81
CA VAL A 147 -27.22 23.15 -14.56
C VAL A 147 -28.31 23.17 -13.47
N VAL A 148 -28.60 21.97 -12.94
CA VAL A 148 -29.42 21.71 -11.76
C VAL A 148 -28.55 21.68 -10.51
N LYS A 149 -27.33 21.11 -10.60
CA LYS A 149 -26.33 21.10 -9.53
C LYS A 149 -24.92 20.90 -10.08
N THR A 150 -23.94 21.61 -9.50
CA THR A 150 -22.50 21.34 -9.63
C THR A 150 -22.02 20.50 -8.44
N PHE A 151 -21.14 19.53 -8.67
CA PHE A 151 -20.51 18.72 -7.61
C PHE A 151 -19.08 19.22 -7.30
N PRO A 152 -18.50 18.90 -6.13
CA PRO A 152 -17.12 19.29 -5.80
C PRO A 152 -16.11 18.80 -6.85
N LEU A 153 -15.08 19.60 -7.14
CA LEU A 153 -14.04 19.24 -8.12
C LEU A 153 -13.40 17.88 -7.77
N GLY A 154 -13.21 17.03 -8.78
CA GLY A 154 -12.72 15.66 -8.60
C GLY A 154 -13.79 14.62 -8.24
N THR A 155 -15.05 15.03 -8.03
CA THR A 155 -16.19 14.07 -8.02
C THR A 155 -16.20 13.25 -9.30
N ARG A 156 -16.49 11.95 -9.20
CA ARG A 156 -16.79 11.07 -10.34
C ARG A 156 -18.25 10.65 -10.30
N THR A 157 -18.86 10.48 -11.46
CA THR A 157 -20.22 9.94 -11.60
C THR A 157 -20.33 9.02 -12.80
N TRP A 158 -21.23 8.04 -12.73
CA TRP A 158 -21.41 7.01 -13.76
C TRP A 158 -22.75 7.12 -14.53
N GLY A 159 -23.41 8.28 -14.46
CA GLY A 159 -24.68 8.51 -15.14
C GLY A 159 -25.87 7.74 -14.53
N PHE A 160 -26.97 7.71 -15.29
CA PHE A 160 -28.16 6.91 -14.97
C PHE A 160 -28.37 5.84 -16.04
N MET A 161 -28.32 4.55 -15.66
CA MET A 161 -28.65 3.48 -16.61
C MET A 161 -30.15 3.50 -16.97
N PRO A 162 -30.56 2.90 -18.10
CA PRO A 162 -31.97 2.74 -18.45
C PRO A 162 -32.83 2.22 -17.29
N GLY A 163 -33.89 2.96 -16.97
CA GLY A 163 -34.83 2.64 -15.89
C GLY A 163 -34.41 3.07 -14.47
N GLN A 164 -33.19 3.59 -14.25
CA GLN A 164 -32.74 4.01 -12.92
C GLN A 164 -33.20 5.42 -12.52
N LYS A 165 -33.50 5.60 -11.24
CA LYS A 165 -33.79 6.90 -10.59
C LYS A 165 -32.60 7.51 -9.85
N LEU A 166 -31.61 6.69 -9.52
CA LEU A 166 -30.44 7.03 -8.72
C LEU A 166 -29.19 6.77 -9.54
N ALA A 167 -28.28 7.75 -9.61
CA ALA A 167 -26.97 7.62 -10.25
C ALA A 167 -25.89 7.34 -9.20
N SER A 168 -24.87 6.56 -9.58
CA SER A 168 -23.67 6.38 -8.76
C SER A 168 -22.81 7.65 -8.78
N MET A 169 -22.27 8.02 -7.62
CA MET A 169 -21.24 9.04 -7.49
C MET A 169 -20.16 8.64 -6.49
N GLU A 170 -18.99 9.23 -6.65
CA GLU A 170 -17.83 9.14 -5.77
C GLU A 170 -17.34 10.56 -5.49
N VAL A 171 -17.31 10.96 -4.22
CA VAL A 171 -16.97 12.34 -3.80
C VAL A 171 -15.68 12.35 -2.99
N PRO A 172 -14.60 13.00 -3.46
CA PRO A 172 -13.36 13.09 -2.71
C PRO A 172 -13.56 13.67 -1.31
N THR A 173 -13.06 12.99 -0.29
CA THR A 173 -13.08 13.45 1.11
C THR A 173 -11.82 14.22 1.48
N PRO A 174 -11.92 15.40 2.12
CA PRO A 174 -10.75 16.10 2.63
C PRO A 174 -10.10 15.30 3.77
N PRO A 175 -8.76 15.25 3.85
CA PRO A 175 -8.06 14.55 4.94
C PRO A 175 -8.33 15.22 6.29
N ARG A 176 -8.26 14.46 7.38
CA ARG A 176 -8.42 15.01 8.74
C ARG A 176 -7.06 15.13 9.41
N LEU A 177 -6.72 16.34 9.85
CA LEU A 177 -5.56 16.60 10.71
C LEU A 177 -6.01 16.53 12.18
N ILE A 178 -5.55 15.53 12.92
CA ILE A 178 -5.88 15.34 14.34
C ILE A 178 -4.68 15.72 15.21
N ASN A 179 -4.87 16.59 16.20
CA ASN A 179 -3.90 16.78 17.26
C ASN A 179 -4.05 15.63 18.28
N THR A 180 -3.09 14.70 18.29
CA THR A 180 -3.16 13.47 19.11
C THR A 180 -2.97 13.70 20.61
N ALA A 181 -2.42 14.84 21.05
CA ALA A 181 -2.33 15.20 22.46
C ALA A 181 -3.69 15.62 23.08
N THR A 182 -4.55 16.23 22.27
CA THR A 182 -5.86 16.75 22.71
C THR A 182 -7.04 15.90 22.21
N GLY A 183 -6.84 15.13 21.15
CA GLY A 183 -7.88 14.40 20.42
C GLY A 183 -8.65 15.27 19.41
N THR A 184 -8.39 16.58 19.31
CA THR A 184 -9.20 17.48 18.48
C THR A 184 -8.76 17.47 17.02
N ALA A 185 -9.73 17.44 16.10
CA ALA A 185 -9.50 17.70 14.70
C ALA A 185 -9.27 19.20 14.44
N THR A 186 -8.21 19.53 13.71
CA THR A 186 -7.94 20.87 13.19
C THR A 186 -8.80 21.10 11.94
N ALA A 187 -9.42 22.27 11.83
CA ALA A 187 -10.14 22.67 10.62
C ALA A 187 -9.13 23.01 9.51
N LEU A 188 -9.31 22.43 8.32
CA LEU A 188 -8.51 22.75 7.13
C LEU A 188 -9.22 23.77 6.23
N PRO A 189 -8.50 24.49 5.36
CA PRO A 189 -9.11 25.37 4.37
C PRO A 189 -9.93 24.60 3.34
N GLU A 190 -10.91 25.26 2.74
CA GLU A 190 -11.73 24.71 1.67
C GLU A 190 -10.87 24.29 0.46
N GLY A 191 -11.24 23.17 -0.17
CA GLY A 191 -10.52 22.62 -1.33
C GLY A 191 -9.21 21.87 -1.04
N VAL A 192 -8.76 21.80 0.22
CA VAL A 192 -7.60 20.96 0.59
C VAL A 192 -7.96 19.48 0.49
N MET A 193 -7.24 18.77 -0.38
CA MET A 193 -7.49 17.36 -0.69
C MET A 193 -6.35 16.42 -0.31
N MET A 194 -5.12 16.92 -0.15
CA MET A 194 -3.99 16.12 0.34
C MET A 194 -3.15 16.89 1.35
N LEU A 195 -2.57 16.14 2.28
CA LEU A 195 -1.55 16.60 3.24
C LEU A 195 -0.33 15.67 3.09
N ALA A 196 0.87 16.23 3.13
CA ALA A 196 2.13 15.47 3.11
C ALA A 196 2.88 15.60 4.45
N ALA A 197 4.00 14.88 4.58
CA ALA A 197 4.87 14.96 5.76
C ALA A 197 5.33 16.42 6.02
N PRO A 198 5.28 16.89 7.28
CA PRO A 198 5.61 18.27 7.62
C PRO A 198 7.11 18.54 7.62
N SER A 199 7.49 19.79 7.31
CA SER A 199 8.87 20.28 7.28
C SER A 199 9.01 21.56 8.11
N ALA A 200 10.01 21.61 8.97
CA ALA A 200 10.29 22.70 9.93
C ALA A 200 9.05 23.27 10.68
N GLY A 201 8.05 22.44 11.00
CA GLY A 201 6.82 22.85 11.70
C GLY A 201 5.70 23.42 10.81
N TYR A 202 5.86 23.37 9.48
CA TYR A 202 4.81 23.66 8.51
C TYR A 202 4.29 22.37 7.87
N LEU A 203 3.01 22.36 7.49
CA LEU A 203 2.35 21.21 6.87
C LEU A 203 2.05 21.47 5.39
N PRO A 204 2.68 20.75 4.45
CA PRO A 204 2.36 20.89 3.03
C PRO A 204 0.95 20.38 2.75
N ALA A 205 0.15 21.20 2.05
CA ALA A 205 -1.24 20.92 1.75
C ALA A 205 -1.55 21.24 0.28
N GLN A 206 -2.17 20.30 -0.44
CA GLN A 206 -2.59 20.49 -1.82
C GLN A 206 -4.05 20.93 -1.89
N VAL A 207 -4.30 22.05 -2.57
CA VAL A 207 -5.65 22.42 -3.03
C VAL A 207 -5.88 21.83 -4.41
N ARG A 208 -6.99 21.13 -4.61
CA ARG A 208 -7.35 20.58 -5.92
C ARG A 208 -7.56 21.72 -6.91
N GLY A 209 -6.88 21.64 -8.05
CA GLY A 209 -6.89 22.66 -9.11
C GLY A 209 -7.36 22.13 -10.46
N SER A 210 -7.42 20.80 -10.62
CA SER A 210 -8.10 20.12 -11.73
C SER A 210 -8.69 18.78 -11.24
N ARG A 211 -9.48 18.08 -12.06
CA ARG A 211 -10.01 16.74 -11.74
C ARG A 211 -8.91 15.77 -11.25
N TYR A 212 -7.71 15.86 -11.82
CA TYR A 212 -6.59 14.95 -11.57
C TYR A 212 -5.36 15.60 -10.89
N SER A 213 -5.36 16.91 -10.62
CA SER A 213 -4.19 17.60 -10.06
C SER A 213 -4.53 18.75 -9.11
N GLY A 214 -3.51 19.28 -8.45
CA GLY A 214 -3.64 20.42 -7.56
C GLY A 214 -2.33 21.17 -7.37
N TRP A 215 -2.44 22.29 -6.67
CA TRP A 215 -1.31 23.15 -6.33
C TRP A 215 -1.04 23.04 -4.83
N TRP A 216 0.23 22.94 -4.46
CA TRP A 216 0.63 22.84 -3.06
C TRP A 216 0.98 24.19 -2.44
N GLY A 217 0.50 24.39 -1.22
CA GLY A 217 0.89 25.46 -0.30
C GLY A 217 1.39 24.88 1.03
N LEU A 218 1.60 25.76 2.01
CA LEU A 218 2.05 25.41 3.36
C LEU A 218 1.05 25.94 4.39
N LEU A 219 0.60 25.08 5.29
CA LEU A 219 -0.22 25.44 6.45
C LEU A 219 0.66 25.66 7.68
N ASP A 220 0.21 26.56 8.57
CA ASP A 220 0.73 26.72 9.92
C ASP A 220 0.26 25.61 10.86
N ALA A 221 0.78 25.63 12.10
CA ALA A 221 0.42 24.66 13.14
C ALA A 221 -1.04 24.75 13.65
N GLN A 222 -1.83 25.68 13.12
CA GLN A 222 -3.28 25.83 13.38
C GLN A 222 -4.13 25.46 12.14
N GLY A 223 -3.51 24.95 11.07
CA GLY A 223 -4.18 24.53 9.84
C GLY A 223 -4.55 25.67 8.88
N ARG A 224 -3.97 26.87 9.04
CA ARG A 224 -4.24 28.04 8.19
C ARG A 224 -3.12 28.24 7.17
N TRP A 225 -3.38 28.83 6.01
CA TRP A 225 -2.32 29.13 5.03
C TRP A 225 -1.23 30.04 5.61
N ALA A 226 -0.02 29.50 5.76
CA ALA A 226 1.21 30.25 5.99
C ALA A 226 1.80 30.73 4.65
N VAL A 227 1.71 29.90 3.60
CA VAL A 227 1.96 30.29 2.21
C VAL A 227 0.90 29.63 1.33
N THR A 228 0.16 30.42 0.55
CA THR A 228 -0.94 29.94 -0.30
C THR A 228 -0.44 29.25 -1.58
N PRO A 229 -1.14 28.22 -2.13
CA PRO A 229 -0.68 27.50 -3.31
C PRO A 229 -0.39 28.35 -4.55
N GLN A 230 -1.12 29.46 -4.73
CA GLN A 230 -0.98 30.39 -5.86
C GLN A 230 0.37 31.14 -5.86
N VAL A 231 1.04 31.20 -4.71
CA VAL A 231 2.36 31.80 -4.51
C VAL A 231 3.46 30.81 -4.90
N LEU A 232 3.45 29.61 -4.32
CA LEU A 232 4.49 28.60 -4.57
C LEU A 232 4.37 27.94 -5.95
N ARG A 233 3.15 27.85 -6.51
CA ARG A 233 2.84 27.19 -7.80
C ARG A 233 3.53 25.83 -7.94
N SER A 234 3.52 25.05 -6.87
CA SER A 234 4.26 23.79 -6.82
C SER A 234 3.36 22.59 -7.12
N ARG A 235 3.89 21.64 -7.91
CA ARG A 235 3.21 20.42 -8.35
C ARG A 235 3.37 19.25 -7.37
N GLU A 236 4.51 19.17 -6.68
CA GLU A 236 4.78 18.23 -5.58
C GLU A 236 4.77 18.97 -4.23
N ALA A 237 4.84 18.23 -3.13
CA ALA A 237 4.76 18.80 -1.78
C ALA A 237 6.00 19.67 -1.45
N PRO A 238 5.87 20.99 -1.22
CA PRO A 238 6.99 21.85 -0.92
C PRO A 238 7.56 21.56 0.46
N MET A 239 8.89 21.65 0.58
CA MET A 239 9.60 21.52 1.85
C MET A 239 10.05 22.91 2.30
N ARG A 240 9.87 23.27 3.57
CA ARG A 240 10.30 24.55 4.13
C ARG A 240 11.25 24.38 5.29
N ASP A 241 12.21 25.29 5.40
CA ASP A 241 13.13 25.43 6.53
C ASP A 241 13.50 26.91 6.71
N GLY A 242 13.10 27.51 7.83
CA GLY A 242 13.22 28.96 8.04
C GLY A 242 12.55 29.76 6.91
N ASP A 243 13.35 30.52 6.17
CA ASP A 243 12.91 31.33 5.02
C ASP A 243 13.30 30.71 3.65
N VAL A 244 13.76 29.46 3.64
CA VAL A 244 14.02 28.70 2.41
C VAL A 244 12.88 27.72 2.17
N VAL A 245 12.29 27.74 0.96
CA VAL A 245 11.26 26.81 0.52
C VAL A 245 11.71 26.12 -0.76
N ALA A 246 11.88 24.81 -0.73
CA ALA A 246 12.05 24.00 -1.92
C ALA A 246 10.68 23.79 -2.59
N VAL A 247 10.56 24.23 -3.84
CA VAL A 247 9.35 24.06 -4.67
C VAL A 247 9.67 23.30 -5.93
N ARG A 248 8.78 22.38 -6.30
CA ARG A 248 8.80 21.65 -7.57
C ARG A 248 7.90 22.32 -8.59
N HIS A 249 8.45 22.73 -9.72
CA HIS A 249 7.69 23.20 -10.89
C HIS A 249 7.48 22.02 -11.87
N GLU A 250 7.45 22.26 -13.19
CA GLU A 250 7.03 21.22 -14.15
C GLU A 250 7.95 19.99 -14.22
N LYS A 251 9.27 20.21 -14.10
CA LYS A 251 10.28 19.14 -14.12
C LYS A 251 11.34 19.26 -13.01
N ASP A 252 11.50 20.45 -12.42
CA ASP A 252 12.65 20.80 -11.59
C ASP A 252 12.24 21.30 -10.20
N TRP A 253 13.09 21.00 -9.22
CA TRP A 253 13.08 21.67 -7.92
C TRP A 253 13.89 22.96 -7.98
N THR A 254 13.39 24.02 -7.36
CA THR A 254 14.08 25.30 -7.16
C THR A 254 13.88 25.77 -5.71
N PHE A 255 14.64 26.78 -5.28
CA PHE A 255 14.52 27.36 -3.94
C PHE A 255 13.99 28.80 -4.01
N VAL A 256 12.85 29.01 -3.35
CA VAL A 256 12.15 30.31 -3.23
C VAL A 256 11.99 30.71 -1.77
N ASP A 257 11.69 31.99 -1.53
CA ASP A 257 11.31 32.50 -0.21
C ASP A 257 9.82 32.24 0.09
N PRO A 258 9.30 32.58 1.29
CA PRO A 258 7.90 32.42 1.63
C PRO A 258 6.91 33.30 0.82
N ARG A 259 7.41 34.19 -0.04
CA ARG A 259 6.63 35.01 -0.99
C ARG A 259 6.70 34.49 -2.43
N GLY A 260 7.45 33.41 -2.67
CA GLY A 260 7.67 32.85 -4.01
C GLY A 260 8.78 33.56 -4.81
N GLU A 261 9.57 34.43 -4.20
CA GLU A 261 10.72 35.09 -4.84
C GLU A 261 11.91 34.12 -4.87
N ALA A 262 12.58 33.96 -6.03
CA ALA A 262 13.66 32.97 -6.18
C ALA A 262 14.94 33.35 -5.42
N ILE A 263 15.36 32.48 -4.48
CA ILE A 263 16.60 32.65 -3.69
C ILE A 263 17.82 32.19 -4.50
N SER A 264 17.64 31.22 -5.40
CA SER A 264 18.68 30.69 -6.28
C SER A 264 18.17 30.57 -7.72
N GLN A 265 19.08 30.71 -8.68
CA GLN A 265 18.83 30.41 -10.10
C GLN A 265 19.13 28.94 -10.45
N ALA A 266 19.62 28.14 -9.48
CA ALA A 266 19.91 26.72 -9.70
C ALA A 266 18.64 25.86 -9.61
N SER A 267 18.46 25.00 -10.61
CA SER A 267 17.48 23.92 -10.66
C SER A 267 18.10 22.58 -10.26
N TYR A 268 17.27 21.66 -9.78
CA TYR A 268 17.68 20.31 -9.36
C TYR A 268 16.63 19.27 -9.75
N GLU A 269 17.07 18.10 -10.24
CA GLU A 269 16.16 16.98 -10.53
C GLU A 269 15.47 16.46 -9.26
N ARG A 270 16.20 16.47 -8.13
CA ARG A 270 15.75 15.98 -6.82
C ARG A 270 16.25 16.89 -5.71
N VAL A 271 15.38 17.16 -4.73
CA VAL A 271 15.72 17.80 -3.45
C VAL A 271 15.13 16.98 -2.32
N GLN A 272 15.85 16.87 -1.20
CA GLN A 272 15.40 16.22 0.03
C GLN A 272 15.86 17.04 1.24
N TRP A 273 14.92 17.42 2.11
CA TRP A 273 15.23 18.00 3.41
C TRP A 273 15.77 16.93 4.37
N LEU A 274 16.95 17.15 4.98
CA LEU A 274 17.58 16.18 5.89
C LEU A 274 17.45 16.53 7.37
N ALA A 275 17.61 17.80 7.73
CA ALA A 275 17.40 18.37 9.06
C ALA A 275 17.42 19.90 8.94
N SER A 276 17.21 20.64 10.04
CA SER A 276 17.19 22.10 9.96
C SER A 276 18.55 22.65 9.49
N GLY A 277 18.50 23.46 8.43
CA GLY A 277 19.65 24.01 7.72
C GLY A 277 20.34 23.06 6.73
N LEU A 278 19.76 21.90 6.38
CA LEU A 278 20.41 20.88 5.56
C LEU A 278 19.54 20.33 4.43
N TRP A 279 20.02 20.52 3.20
CA TRP A 279 19.34 20.09 1.97
C TRP A 279 20.24 19.17 1.14
N LEU A 280 19.78 17.96 0.84
CA LEU A 280 20.43 17.09 -0.14
C LEU A 280 19.80 17.34 -1.52
N VAL A 281 20.61 17.72 -2.50
CA VAL A 281 20.15 18.05 -3.85
C VAL A 281 20.89 17.22 -4.89
N ALA A 282 20.28 16.96 -6.04
CA ALA A 282 20.95 16.35 -7.20
C ALA A 282 20.61 17.11 -8.48
N GLY A 283 21.63 17.45 -9.28
CA GLY A 283 21.47 18.02 -10.62
C GLY A 283 21.37 16.96 -11.72
N GLU A 284 21.26 17.41 -12.96
CA GLU A 284 21.19 16.56 -14.18
C GLU A 284 22.39 15.62 -14.36
N ASP A 285 23.53 15.91 -13.71
CA ASP A 285 24.73 15.06 -13.73
C ASP A 285 24.67 13.88 -12.73
N GLY A 286 23.52 13.72 -12.04
CA GLY A 286 23.25 12.71 -11.03
C GLY A 286 24.01 12.88 -9.70
N LYS A 287 24.96 13.81 -9.60
CA LYS A 287 25.78 13.98 -8.39
C LYS A 287 24.95 14.61 -7.29
N SER A 288 24.97 13.97 -6.12
CA SER A 288 24.28 14.50 -4.94
C SER A 288 25.19 15.45 -4.15
N THR A 289 24.68 16.60 -3.75
CA THR A 289 25.39 17.61 -2.96
C THR A 289 24.58 17.95 -1.71
N LEU A 290 25.24 18.01 -0.56
CA LEU A 290 24.66 18.55 0.67
C LEU A 290 24.89 20.06 0.72
N LEU A 291 23.82 20.84 0.89
CA LEU A 291 23.85 22.30 1.03
C LEU A 291 23.52 22.72 2.47
N ASP A 292 24.07 23.87 2.89
CA ASP A 292 23.74 24.55 4.15
C ASP A 292 22.45 25.40 4.05
N ALA A 293 22.06 26.03 5.17
CA ALA A 293 20.90 26.93 5.26
C ALA A 293 20.95 28.16 4.32
N ARG A 294 22.10 28.43 3.68
CA ARG A 294 22.33 29.51 2.72
C ARG A 294 22.57 28.96 1.31
N LEU A 295 22.18 27.70 1.08
CA LEU A 295 22.35 26.93 -0.16
C LEU A 295 23.80 26.76 -0.61
N LYS A 296 24.78 26.86 0.30
CA LYS A 296 26.21 26.66 -0.01
C LYS A 296 26.61 25.18 0.13
N PRO A 297 27.39 24.60 -0.81
CA PRO A 297 27.88 23.23 -0.69
C PRO A 297 28.70 22.98 0.59
N VAL A 298 28.27 21.99 1.36
CA VAL A 298 28.95 21.43 2.54
C VAL A 298 29.79 20.22 2.14
N HIS A 299 29.26 19.39 1.25
CA HIS A 299 29.94 18.20 0.71
C HIS A 299 29.28 17.79 -0.62
N ALA A 300 30.08 17.43 -1.61
CA ALA A 300 29.61 16.83 -2.87
C ALA A 300 30.00 15.34 -2.87
N PHE A 301 29.01 14.47 -3.07
CA PHE A 301 29.20 13.02 -3.12
C PHE A 301 29.56 12.55 -4.53
N SER A 302 30.19 11.37 -4.64
CA SER A 302 30.25 10.66 -5.92
C SER A 302 28.85 10.21 -6.36
N THR A 303 28.71 9.69 -7.57
CA THR A 303 27.49 9.01 -8.04
C THR A 303 27.25 7.65 -7.34
N SER A 304 28.17 7.20 -6.48
CA SER A 304 28.21 5.87 -5.86
C SER A 304 28.31 5.93 -4.32
N TYR A 305 27.57 6.84 -3.69
CA TYR A 305 27.48 6.92 -2.23
C TYR A 305 26.33 6.08 -1.66
N MET A 306 26.43 5.69 -0.40
CA MET A 306 25.32 5.11 0.36
C MET A 306 24.26 6.18 0.63
N GLY A 307 23.12 6.05 -0.04
CA GLY A 307 21.95 6.92 0.15
C GLY A 307 21.47 6.97 1.60
N VAL A 308 20.75 8.05 1.96
CA VAL A 308 20.40 8.43 3.34
C VAL A 308 19.89 7.25 4.17
N GLN A 309 20.71 6.81 5.11
CA GLN A 309 20.32 5.83 6.13
C GLN A 309 19.68 6.57 7.30
N GLN A 310 18.62 6.03 7.90
CA GLN A 310 17.98 6.59 9.10
C GLN A 310 17.68 5.48 10.12
N ARG A 311 18.10 5.67 11.37
CA ARG A 311 17.91 4.74 12.50
C ARG A 311 17.71 5.55 13.77
N ASP A 312 16.64 5.31 14.54
CA ASP A 312 16.35 5.95 15.83
C ASP A 312 16.53 7.50 15.85
N GLY A 313 16.09 8.17 14.78
CA GLY A 313 16.21 9.63 14.61
C GLY A 313 17.57 10.12 14.09
N TRP A 314 18.63 9.32 14.20
CA TRP A 314 19.90 9.57 13.53
C TRP A 314 19.77 9.36 12.02
N ARG A 315 20.52 10.14 11.25
CA ARG A 315 20.73 9.94 9.80
C ARG A 315 22.21 9.85 9.48
N TYR A 316 22.59 9.07 8.47
CA TYR A 316 23.96 9.09 7.95
C TYR A 316 24.04 8.84 6.43
N LEU A 317 25.13 9.31 5.83
CA LEU A 317 25.47 9.21 4.42
C LEU A 317 26.97 8.88 4.33
N SER A 318 27.35 7.88 3.53
CA SER A 318 28.74 7.42 3.44
C SER A 318 29.19 7.31 1.98
N ASP A 319 30.37 7.84 1.65
CA ASP A 319 31.10 7.58 0.41
C ASP A 319 32.49 6.97 0.68
N ALA A 320 33.28 6.75 -0.37
CA ALA A 320 34.61 6.14 -0.27
C ALA A 320 35.66 6.96 0.51
N SER A 321 35.32 8.17 0.96
CA SER A 321 36.21 9.13 1.66
C SER A 321 35.62 9.69 2.95
N THR A 322 34.30 9.79 3.03
CA THR A 322 33.59 10.60 4.01
C THR A 322 32.35 9.88 4.51
N THR A 323 32.17 9.85 5.82
CA THR A 323 30.87 9.58 6.45
C THR A 323 30.34 10.85 7.11
N LEU A 324 29.14 11.27 6.74
CA LEU A 324 28.40 12.33 7.41
C LEU A 324 27.38 11.69 8.35
N LEU A 325 27.48 12.01 9.63
CA LEU A 325 26.52 11.62 10.66
C LEU A 325 25.71 12.85 11.07
N ILE A 326 24.38 12.71 11.12
CA ILE A 326 23.44 13.76 11.53
C ILE A 326 22.67 13.22 12.74
N SER A 327 22.77 13.92 13.87
CA SER A 327 22.09 13.57 15.12
C SER A 327 20.59 13.93 15.09
N PRO A 328 19.77 13.35 15.99
CA PRO A 328 18.34 13.67 16.10
C PRO A 328 18.02 15.16 16.29
N ASN A 329 18.95 15.96 16.81
CA ASN A 329 18.80 17.42 16.94
C ASN A 329 19.28 18.23 15.71
N GLY A 330 19.80 17.56 14.67
CA GLY A 330 20.31 18.17 13.44
C GLY A 330 21.81 18.45 13.40
N THR A 331 22.57 18.24 14.48
CA THR A 331 24.02 18.48 14.48
C THR A 331 24.75 17.50 13.55
N VAL A 332 25.53 18.03 12.61
CA VAL A 332 26.32 17.27 11.64
C VAL A 332 27.74 17.02 12.15
N GLN A 333 28.23 15.80 11.95
CA GLN A 333 29.61 15.40 12.18
C GLN A 333 30.17 14.84 10.86
N LYS A 334 31.25 15.44 10.34
CA LYS A 334 31.96 14.95 9.15
C LYS A 334 33.17 14.12 9.56
N LEU A 335 33.21 12.86 9.13
CA LEU A 335 34.22 11.89 9.50
C LEU A 335 35.00 11.44 8.26
N ALA A 336 36.34 11.56 8.31
CA ALA A 336 37.26 11.07 7.29
C ALA A 336 37.48 9.55 7.42
N ILE A 337 36.40 8.80 7.21
CA ILE A 337 36.37 7.34 7.24
C ILE A 337 35.74 6.79 5.97
N ARG A 338 36.34 5.75 5.42
CA ARG A 338 35.74 4.93 4.35
C ARG A 338 34.90 3.82 4.97
N ASP A 339 33.90 3.37 4.22
CA ASP A 339 33.02 2.24 4.55
C ASP A 339 32.33 2.39 5.92
N GLY A 340 31.97 3.64 6.27
CA GLY A 340 31.46 3.99 7.60
C GLY A 340 30.09 3.39 7.88
N ARG A 341 30.03 2.48 8.86
CA ARG A 341 28.81 1.86 9.40
C ARG A 341 28.41 2.55 10.70
N VAL A 342 27.13 2.83 10.88
CA VAL A 342 26.60 3.43 12.11
C VAL A 342 25.53 2.54 12.72
N ASP A 343 25.83 2.01 13.90
CA ASP A 343 24.90 1.20 14.68
C ASP A 343 24.41 2.02 15.88
N ILE A 344 23.10 2.02 16.11
CA ILE A 344 22.52 2.74 17.25
C ILE A 344 22.34 1.76 18.41
N VAL A 345 22.95 2.08 19.55
CA VAL A 345 22.90 1.27 20.77
C VAL A 345 22.57 2.17 21.94
N GLN A 346 21.44 1.91 22.60
CA GLN A 346 20.90 2.76 23.69
C GLN A 346 20.74 4.24 23.25
N GLY A 347 20.32 4.50 22.01
CA GLY A 347 20.17 5.85 21.43
C GLY A 347 21.46 6.57 21.03
N ARG A 348 22.63 6.00 21.35
CA ARG A 348 23.96 6.52 20.99
C ARG A 348 24.39 5.97 19.64
N ALA A 349 25.01 6.78 18.80
CA ALA A 349 25.54 6.35 17.51
C ALA A 349 26.98 5.83 17.64
N TRP A 350 27.18 4.54 17.40
CA TRP A 350 28.49 3.89 17.36
C TRP A 350 28.96 3.84 15.92
N VAL A 351 30.05 4.54 15.61
CA VAL A 351 30.56 4.68 14.25
C VAL A 351 31.77 3.78 14.06
N TYR A 352 31.64 2.81 13.18
CA TYR A 352 32.68 1.88 12.75
C TYR A 352 33.16 2.24 11.35
N GLY A 353 34.43 2.01 11.04
CA GLY A 353 34.98 2.25 9.71
C GLY A 353 36.50 2.16 9.68
N MET A 354 37.10 2.42 8.52
CA MET A 354 38.55 2.58 8.39
C MET A 354 38.90 4.06 8.25
N PRO A 355 39.99 4.55 8.87
CA PRO A 355 40.53 5.87 8.54
C PRO A 355 40.83 5.98 7.05
N VAL A 356 40.64 7.18 6.47
CA VAL A 356 41.26 7.50 5.19
C VAL A 356 42.72 7.88 5.45
N ASP A 357 43.66 7.13 4.85
CA ASP A 357 45.10 7.35 5.04
C ASP A 357 45.60 8.63 4.34
N THR A 358 45.50 9.76 5.03
CA THR A 358 45.98 11.07 4.55
C THR A 358 47.52 11.22 4.59
N ALA A 359 48.26 10.10 4.60
CA ALA A 359 49.70 10.06 4.92
C ALA A 359 50.50 9.12 3.98
N ALA A 360 50.07 8.96 2.73
CA ALA A 360 50.72 8.09 1.75
C ALA A 360 50.82 8.75 0.35
N ASN A 361 51.40 9.95 0.26
CA ASN A 361 51.64 10.60 -1.04
C ASN A 361 52.92 11.47 -1.09
N THR A 362 54.05 10.89 -0.64
CA THR A 362 55.40 11.43 -0.84
C THR A 362 56.39 10.29 -1.06
N GLY A 363 56.94 10.17 -2.28
CA GLY A 363 57.81 9.07 -2.71
C GLY A 363 57.06 8.10 -3.64
N GLY A 364 57.66 7.77 -4.79
CA GLY A 364 56.99 6.98 -5.84
C GLY A 364 57.95 6.24 -6.77
N GLY A 365 57.37 5.68 -7.85
CA GLY A 365 58.03 4.79 -8.81
C GLY A 365 57.84 3.31 -8.44
N SER A 366 57.57 2.39 -9.37
CA SER A 366 57.19 2.48 -10.79
C SER A 366 56.46 1.16 -11.18
N GLU A 367 55.95 0.87 -12.38
CA GLU A 367 55.90 1.55 -13.69
C GLU A 367 54.79 0.89 -14.54
N ALA A 368 54.07 1.65 -15.39
CA ALA A 368 53.31 1.12 -16.55
C ALA A 368 52.70 2.26 -17.39
N ALA A 369 53.54 3.06 -18.08
CA ALA A 369 53.07 4.07 -19.03
C ALA A 369 53.99 4.15 -20.25
N SER A 370 53.38 4.40 -21.41
CA SER A 370 54.03 4.68 -22.70
C SER A 370 53.04 5.48 -23.55
N ASP A 371 53.42 6.51 -24.32
CA ASP A 371 54.76 7.07 -24.60
C ASP A 371 54.62 8.56 -25.01
N ALA A 372 55.74 9.32 -25.01
CA ALA A 372 55.96 10.63 -25.68
C ALA A 372 55.12 11.86 -25.23
N THR A 373 55.62 13.11 -25.18
CA THR A 373 56.98 13.71 -25.32
C THR A 373 56.94 15.17 -24.81
N ASP A 374 58.03 15.64 -24.18
CA ASP A 374 58.76 16.95 -24.25
C ASP A 374 58.00 18.31 -24.37
N GLU A 375 58.47 19.48 -23.89
CA GLU A 375 59.80 19.95 -23.42
C GLU A 375 59.75 20.72 -22.06
N GLU A 376 60.92 21.17 -21.58
CA GLU A 376 61.18 21.79 -20.25
C GLU A 376 61.03 23.35 -20.15
N PRO A 377 61.08 23.95 -18.94
CA PRO A 377 60.64 25.33 -18.66
C PRO A 377 61.78 26.38 -18.63
N PRO A 378 61.56 27.57 -18.02
CA PRO A 378 62.41 27.90 -16.87
C PRO A 378 61.74 28.61 -15.67
N VAL A 379 62.02 28.06 -14.47
CA VAL A 379 62.49 28.72 -13.22
C VAL A 379 61.66 29.86 -12.57
N ALA A 380 61.50 29.76 -11.24
CA ALA A 380 60.79 30.72 -10.37
C ALA A 380 61.72 31.71 -9.62
N VAL A 381 61.11 32.75 -9.01
CA VAL A 381 61.70 33.61 -7.97
C VAL A 381 60.61 33.90 -6.90
N GLU A 382 61.00 34.07 -5.64
CA GLU A 382 60.10 34.16 -4.47
C GLU A 382 59.70 35.59 -4.04
N ALA A 383 58.72 35.65 -3.12
CA ALA A 383 58.51 36.64 -2.03
C ALA A 383 58.37 38.15 -2.39
N SER A 384 57.32 38.85 -1.95
CA SER A 384 57.07 39.15 -0.53
C SER A 384 55.83 40.06 -0.31
N ASP A 385 55.42 40.19 0.95
CA ASP A 385 54.48 41.13 1.61
C ASP A 385 53.95 42.37 0.85
N GLY A 386 52.65 42.69 1.01
CA GLY A 386 52.06 43.92 0.44
C GLY A 386 50.59 44.22 0.77
N ASN A 387 50.34 44.66 2.01
CA ASN A 387 49.18 45.38 2.56
C ASN A 387 48.31 46.28 1.62
N VAL A 388 47.09 46.63 2.09
CA VAL A 388 46.36 47.93 1.85
C VAL A 388 45.74 48.12 0.44
N ASP A 389 44.51 48.62 0.22
CA ASP A 389 43.39 49.01 1.12
C ASP A 389 42.05 49.17 0.31
N ILE A 390 40.94 49.49 1.02
CA ILE A 390 39.82 50.44 0.68
C ILE A 390 39.31 50.56 -0.78
N ALA A 391 38.03 50.78 -1.10
CA ALA A 391 36.68 50.56 -0.53
C ALA A 391 35.68 51.22 -1.52
N ALA A 392 34.36 50.98 -1.35
CA ALA A 392 33.26 51.81 -1.90
C ALA A 392 33.17 51.90 -3.46
N ASP A 393 32.08 52.34 -4.08
CA ASP A 393 30.69 52.40 -3.60
C ASP A 393 29.69 52.13 -4.75
N ALA A 394 28.41 52.03 -4.37
CA ALA A 394 27.25 51.89 -5.27
C ALA A 394 27.13 52.95 -6.39
N ILE A 395 26.35 52.62 -7.43
CA ILE A 395 25.29 53.45 -8.05
C ILE A 395 24.66 52.69 -9.25
N ALA A 396 23.34 52.83 -9.44
CA ALA A 396 22.53 52.32 -10.56
C ALA A 396 22.03 53.54 -11.40
N PRO A 397 21.06 53.48 -12.36
CA PRO A 397 20.24 52.36 -12.84
C PRO A 397 20.02 52.38 -14.39
N ASP A 398 18.88 51.81 -14.83
CA ASP A 398 18.07 52.19 -16.00
C ASP A 398 18.45 51.76 -17.44
N ALA A 399 17.79 50.65 -17.85
CA ALA A 399 16.68 50.64 -18.82
C ALA A 399 16.93 50.51 -20.34
N VAL A 400 15.81 50.18 -21.04
CA VAL A 400 15.59 50.06 -22.50
C VAL A 400 16.30 48.84 -23.14
N ALA A 401 15.71 47.93 -23.94
CA ALA A 401 14.37 47.43 -24.30
C ALA A 401 14.40 46.96 -25.78
N ASP A 402 13.51 46.04 -26.16
CA ASP A 402 13.06 45.66 -27.52
C ASP A 402 14.07 45.37 -28.66
N SER A 403 14.21 44.08 -29.01
CA SER A 403 13.85 43.52 -30.34
C SER A 403 14.11 41.99 -30.32
N VAL A 404 13.21 41.07 -30.68
CA VAL A 404 12.29 40.91 -31.83
C VAL A 404 12.97 40.33 -33.09
N GLY A 405 12.94 38.99 -33.18
CA GLY A 405 13.04 38.19 -34.42
C GLY A 405 14.44 38.03 -35.05
N THR A 406 14.66 37.09 -35.99
CA THR A 406 13.85 35.94 -36.45
C THR A 406 14.74 34.99 -37.29
N TYR A 407 14.24 33.78 -37.63
CA TYR A 407 14.68 32.81 -38.68
C TYR A 407 15.96 33.11 -39.53
N ALA A 408 16.83 32.16 -39.89
CA ALA A 408 16.49 30.86 -40.49
C ALA A 408 17.72 29.89 -40.66
N THR A 409 17.40 28.62 -41.00
CA THR A 409 18.03 27.64 -41.95
C THR A 409 19.41 27.94 -42.60
N ASP A 410 20.25 26.97 -43.01
CA ASP A 410 19.93 25.58 -43.42
C ASP A 410 21.11 24.56 -43.37
N ALA A 411 20.73 23.27 -43.43
CA ALA A 411 21.39 22.06 -43.93
C ALA A 411 22.94 21.91 -44.03
N SER A 412 23.42 20.76 -43.50
CA SER A 412 24.02 19.70 -44.35
C SER A 412 23.99 18.30 -43.69
N LYS A 413 23.93 17.25 -44.52
CA LYS A 413 23.69 15.80 -44.23
C LYS A 413 24.98 14.97 -44.45
N PRO A 414 25.00 13.62 -44.30
CA PRO A 414 24.51 12.73 -43.22
C PRO A 414 25.50 11.56 -42.91
N ALA A 415 25.15 10.59 -42.03
CA ALA A 415 25.16 9.12 -42.31
C ALA A 415 24.93 8.21 -41.06
N THR A 416 24.00 7.25 -41.19
CA THR A 416 23.90 5.90 -40.55
C THR A 416 24.17 5.73 -39.04
N ASP A 417 23.21 5.33 -38.18
CA ASP A 417 22.41 4.06 -38.15
C ASP A 417 23.30 2.82 -37.90
N VAL A 418 23.05 1.87 -36.98
CA VAL A 418 21.93 1.50 -36.05
C VAL A 418 22.51 0.67 -34.86
N ALA A 419 21.86 0.22 -33.76
CA ALA A 419 20.49 0.25 -33.18
C ALA A 419 20.54 -0.15 -31.67
N THR A 420 19.43 -0.07 -30.92
CA THR A 420 19.19 -0.76 -29.63
C THR A 420 17.73 -1.25 -29.51
N ALA A 421 17.45 -2.29 -28.71
CA ALA A 421 16.10 -2.78 -28.39
C ALA A 421 16.06 -3.51 -27.03
N ALA A 422 14.91 -3.47 -26.34
CA ALA A 422 14.66 -4.07 -25.02
C ALA A 422 14.10 -5.52 -25.16
N VAL A 423 14.37 -6.47 -24.26
CA VAL A 423 13.69 -6.78 -22.97
C VAL A 423 12.17 -6.94 -23.06
N ASP A 424 11.67 -8.17 -22.82
CA ASP A 424 10.39 -8.59 -22.19
C ASP A 424 10.04 -10.05 -22.59
N THR A 425 9.22 -10.87 -21.90
CA THR A 425 8.52 -10.76 -20.59
C THR A 425 8.17 -12.16 -20.01
N ALA A 426 7.61 -12.15 -18.79
CA ALA A 426 6.57 -13.09 -18.29
C ALA A 426 6.95 -14.50 -17.79
N ALA A 427 6.01 -15.09 -17.05
CA ALA A 427 6.13 -16.33 -16.27
C ALA A 427 4.88 -17.22 -16.44
N THR A 428 4.94 -18.47 -15.98
CA THR A 428 3.77 -19.28 -15.54
C THR A 428 4.24 -20.49 -14.72
N ALA A 429 3.32 -21.30 -14.18
CA ALA A 429 3.58 -22.15 -13.01
C ALA A 429 3.18 -23.63 -13.15
N ALA A 430 3.66 -24.41 -12.16
CA ALA A 430 3.03 -25.61 -11.56
C ALA A 430 3.15 -27.02 -12.21
N ALA A 431 3.87 -27.89 -11.47
CA ALA A 431 3.40 -29.17 -10.90
C ALA A 431 3.72 -30.56 -11.55
N THR A 432 4.15 -31.46 -10.64
CA THR A 432 3.97 -32.94 -10.57
C THR A 432 4.63 -33.90 -11.56
N VAL A 433 5.37 -34.89 -11.01
CA VAL A 433 5.16 -36.37 -11.04
C VAL A 433 6.34 -37.03 -10.27
N VAL A 434 6.15 -37.60 -9.06
CA VAL A 434 6.05 -39.07 -8.73
C VAL A 434 7.20 -39.90 -9.36
N THR A 435 8.12 -40.54 -8.61
CA THR A 435 8.01 -41.75 -7.74
C THR A 435 9.07 -41.72 -6.60
N ASP A 436 9.18 -42.61 -5.59
CA ASP A 436 8.29 -43.57 -4.90
C ASP A 436 8.87 -43.84 -3.47
N ALA A 437 8.12 -44.53 -2.61
CA ALA A 437 8.49 -44.91 -1.22
C ALA A 437 9.10 -46.36 -1.15
N PRO A 438 9.38 -47.02 0.02
CA PRO A 438 9.10 -46.66 1.43
C PRO A 438 10.17 -47.07 2.50
N GLU A 439 9.79 -46.93 3.79
CA GLU A 439 10.28 -47.67 4.99
C GLU A 439 11.74 -47.41 5.47
N THR A 440 12.07 -47.34 6.77
CA THR A 440 11.45 -47.87 8.02
C THR A 440 11.43 -46.87 9.22
N ALA A 441 10.94 -47.33 10.39
CA ALA A 441 10.88 -46.64 11.70
C ALA A 441 12.27 -46.50 12.40
N ASP A 442 12.46 -45.91 13.61
CA ASP A 442 11.57 -45.67 14.76
C ASP A 442 12.04 -44.48 15.65
N ALA A 443 11.34 -44.20 16.76
CA ALA A 443 11.44 -42.99 17.60
C ALA A 443 12.73 -42.81 18.44
N GLY A 444 13.06 -41.57 18.82
CA GLY A 444 14.27 -41.27 19.62
C GLY A 444 14.41 -39.87 20.25
N GLN A 445 13.60 -39.55 21.27
CA GLN A 445 13.88 -38.54 22.32
C GLN A 445 14.19 -37.08 21.89
N ALA A 446 14.66 -36.24 22.84
CA ALA A 446 14.61 -34.78 22.78
C ALA A 446 15.85 -34.10 23.40
N ALA A 447 16.05 -32.84 22.98
CA ALA A 447 16.87 -31.78 23.59
C ALA A 447 18.40 -31.99 23.73
N ALA A 448 19.16 -31.16 23.01
CA ALA A 448 20.41 -30.55 23.48
C ALA A 448 20.80 -29.36 22.57
N ASP A 449 21.08 -28.22 23.17
CA ASP A 449 22.00 -27.22 22.60
C ASP A 449 23.43 -27.60 23.02
N ALA A 450 24.41 -27.55 22.11
CA ALA A 450 25.83 -27.21 22.39
C ALA A 450 26.72 -27.31 21.14
N GLU A 451 27.70 -26.40 21.07
CA GLU A 451 29.07 -26.57 20.54
C GLU A 451 29.29 -27.36 19.22
N VAL A 452 29.68 -26.61 18.18
CA VAL A 452 30.67 -27.09 17.18
C VAL A 452 31.82 -26.10 17.18
N ALA A 453 33.03 -26.59 17.46
CA ALA A 453 34.26 -25.80 17.49
C ALA A 453 35.03 -25.88 16.15
N ASP A 454 36.05 -25.05 16.00
CA ASP A 454 36.89 -24.94 14.79
C ASP A 454 37.50 -26.26 14.31
N THR A 455 37.59 -26.38 12.98
CA THR A 455 38.59 -27.20 12.30
C THR A 455 39.28 -26.39 11.19
N LEU A 456 40.12 -25.44 11.56
CA LEU A 456 41.12 -24.87 10.65
C LEU A 456 42.32 -25.82 10.57
N SER A 457 42.70 -26.23 9.35
CA SER A 457 43.87 -27.07 9.11
C SER A 457 45.17 -26.28 9.26
N ALA A 458 46.13 -26.82 10.01
CA ALA A 458 47.47 -26.25 10.07
C ALA A 458 48.28 -26.60 8.80
N ASP A 459 48.66 -25.58 8.03
CA ASP A 459 49.94 -25.50 7.30
C ASP A 459 50.08 -24.11 6.65
N ASP A 460 50.62 -23.13 7.40
CA ASP A 460 51.58 -22.12 6.92
C ASP A 460 51.97 -21.15 8.05
N ALA A 461 53.05 -21.47 8.77
CA ALA A 461 53.49 -20.69 9.93
C ALA A 461 55.01 -20.62 10.10
N ALA A 462 55.73 -19.96 9.18
CA ALA A 462 57.06 -19.35 9.46
C ALA A 462 57.61 -18.43 8.35
N SER A 463 57.33 -17.12 8.38
CA SER A 463 58.31 -16.08 7.97
C SER A 463 57.93 -14.70 8.52
N HIS A 464 58.80 -14.15 9.35
CA HIS A 464 58.54 -13.05 10.29
C HIS A 464 58.27 -11.64 9.69
N THR A 465 57.60 -10.82 10.52
CA THR A 465 57.76 -9.35 10.68
C THR A 465 57.22 -8.40 9.59
N ALA A 466 55.90 -8.19 9.64
CA ALA A 466 55.29 -6.85 9.59
C ALA A 466 54.10 -6.79 10.56
N LEU A 467 53.70 -5.59 11.00
CA LEU A 467 52.51 -5.41 11.85
C LEU A 467 51.24 -5.53 10.98
N ALA A 468 50.50 -6.62 11.12
CA ALA A 468 49.19 -6.76 10.47
C ALA A 468 48.19 -5.79 11.11
N VAL A 469 47.80 -4.75 10.37
CA VAL A 469 46.68 -3.88 10.75
C VAL A 469 45.39 -4.63 10.49
N ASN A 470 44.49 -4.64 11.48
CA ASN A 470 43.24 -5.40 11.42
C ASN A 470 42.37 -4.92 10.24
N THR A 471 41.93 -5.86 9.40
CA THR A 471 41.22 -5.56 8.13
C THR A 471 39.71 -5.38 8.28
N GLU A 472 39.17 -5.50 9.49
CA GLU A 472 37.77 -5.23 9.79
C GLU A 472 37.52 -3.79 10.29
N ALA A 473 36.30 -3.30 10.06
CA ALA A 473 35.88 -1.94 10.41
C ALA A 473 35.88 -1.72 11.94
N SER A 474 36.94 -1.09 12.44
CA SER A 474 37.15 -0.80 13.86
C SER A 474 36.19 0.28 14.38
N LEU A 475 35.89 0.28 15.69
CA LEU A 475 35.15 1.36 16.33
C LEU A 475 35.98 2.66 16.32
N MET A 476 35.43 3.73 15.76
CA MET A 476 36.13 5.00 15.54
C MET A 476 35.64 6.12 16.48
N GLN A 477 34.34 6.19 16.78
CA GLN A 477 33.75 7.16 17.70
C GLN A 477 32.40 6.68 18.22
N VAL A 478 31.98 7.12 19.40
CA VAL A 478 30.61 6.96 19.91
C VAL A 478 30.05 8.34 20.22
N TYR A 479 28.86 8.66 19.69
CA TYR A 479 28.20 9.94 19.92
C TYR A 479 27.00 9.80 20.87
N ALA A 480 26.84 10.78 21.76
CA ALA A 480 25.61 10.98 22.52
C ALA A 480 24.46 11.41 21.58
N ASP A 481 23.22 11.23 22.03
CA ASP A 481 21.98 11.62 21.35
C ASP A 481 21.93 13.11 20.93
N ASP A 482 22.63 13.98 21.67
CA ASP A 482 22.81 15.39 21.33
C ASP A 482 23.90 15.71 20.28
N GLY A 483 24.55 14.67 19.73
CA GLY A 483 25.58 14.81 18.70
C GLY A 483 27.01 15.07 19.22
N LYS A 484 27.25 15.04 20.54
CA LYS A 484 28.61 15.20 21.11
C LYS A 484 29.42 13.89 21.08
N PRO A 485 30.72 13.92 20.75
CA PRO A 485 31.59 12.75 20.84
C PRO A 485 31.84 12.38 22.31
N LEU A 486 31.90 11.08 22.60
CA LEU A 486 32.14 10.53 23.94
C LEU A 486 33.56 9.99 24.12
N LEU A 487 34.30 9.77 23.04
CA LEU A 487 35.68 9.26 23.06
C LEU A 487 36.66 10.37 22.68
N ASP A 488 37.71 10.54 23.47
CA ASP A 488 38.89 11.30 23.07
C ASP A 488 39.75 10.50 22.05
N ALA A 489 40.67 11.20 21.37
CA ALA A 489 41.46 10.61 20.28
C ALA A 489 42.38 9.46 20.74
N ASP A 490 42.95 9.56 21.95
CA ASP A 490 43.78 8.51 22.55
C ASP A 490 42.95 7.26 22.86
N THR A 491 41.74 7.43 23.38
CA THR A 491 40.78 6.33 23.57
C THR A 491 40.36 5.69 22.25
N GLY A 492 39.99 6.50 21.25
CA GLY A 492 39.63 6.00 19.91
C GLY A 492 40.76 5.21 19.24
N MET A 493 42.02 5.61 19.42
CA MET A 493 43.17 4.82 18.95
C MET A 493 43.37 3.53 19.76
N ARG A 494 43.30 3.61 21.09
CA ARG A 494 43.50 2.44 21.97
C ARG A 494 42.43 1.37 21.80
N LEU A 495 41.19 1.75 21.49
CA LEU A 495 40.09 0.79 21.26
C LEU A 495 40.34 -0.13 20.06
N ARG A 496 41.20 0.26 19.10
CA ARG A 496 41.57 -0.59 17.95
C ARG A 496 42.36 -1.86 18.33
N SER A 497 42.86 -1.97 19.57
CA SER A 497 43.48 -3.20 20.08
C SER A 497 42.53 -4.10 20.87
N TYR A 498 41.22 -3.82 20.88
CA TYR A 498 40.22 -4.59 21.61
C TYR A 498 39.06 -5.03 20.71
N ASP A 499 38.52 -6.22 20.98
CA ASP A 499 37.11 -6.53 20.70
C ASP A 499 36.24 -5.68 21.64
N VAL A 500 35.18 -5.09 21.09
CA VAL A 500 34.32 -4.11 21.77
C VAL A 500 32.88 -4.60 21.76
N SER A 501 32.49 -5.30 22.83
CA SER A 501 31.14 -5.84 23.02
C SER A 501 30.28 -4.87 23.83
N ALA A 502 29.35 -4.16 23.19
CA ALA A 502 28.44 -3.23 23.86
C ALA A 502 27.50 -3.93 24.87
N PHE A 503 27.17 -3.26 25.98
CA PHE A 503 26.27 -3.80 27.00
C PHE A 503 24.79 -3.66 26.60
N SER A 504 24.03 -4.77 26.66
CA SER A 504 22.60 -4.82 26.38
C SER A 504 21.78 -4.90 27.68
N PRO A 505 21.05 -3.84 28.06
CA PRO A 505 20.36 -3.76 29.35
C PRO A 505 19.11 -4.64 29.35
N GLY A 506 18.99 -5.51 30.35
CA GLY A 506 17.87 -6.44 30.48
C GLY A 506 16.52 -5.78 30.74
N LYS A 507 15.42 -6.53 30.52
CA LYS A 507 14.03 -6.03 30.70
C LYS A 507 13.83 -5.31 32.04
N SER A 508 14.43 -5.85 33.11
CA SER A 508 14.37 -5.31 34.47
C SER A 508 15.23 -4.06 34.70
N ALA A 509 16.31 -3.87 33.93
CA ALA A 509 17.17 -2.69 34.01
C ALA A 509 16.53 -1.47 33.32
N GLN A 510 15.86 -1.68 32.18
CA GLN A 510 15.20 -0.62 31.39
C GLN A 510 14.09 0.12 32.16
N ARG A 511 13.56 -0.48 33.24
CA ARG A 511 12.50 0.09 34.10
C ARG A 511 13.00 1.11 35.14
N GLY A 512 14.33 1.32 35.27
CA GLY A 512 14.91 2.25 36.24
C GLY A 512 15.28 3.60 35.62
N SER A 513 14.46 4.64 35.82
CA SER A 513 14.71 6.00 35.30
C SER A 513 15.71 6.82 36.14
N GLY A 514 16.78 6.19 36.65
CA GLY A 514 17.71 6.77 37.61
C GLY A 514 19.17 6.49 37.27
N ASP A 515 19.85 7.53 36.79
CA ASP A 515 21.26 7.61 36.37
C ASP A 515 21.78 6.65 35.29
N GLN A 516 22.47 7.23 34.30
CA GLN A 516 23.25 6.50 33.31
C GLN A 516 24.57 6.00 33.93
N THR A 517 24.52 4.96 34.75
CA THR A 517 25.73 4.32 35.32
C THR A 517 26.17 3.05 34.59
N MET A 518 25.39 2.49 33.65
CA MET A 518 25.83 1.28 32.94
C MET A 518 26.99 1.60 31.98
N PRO A 519 28.14 0.89 32.06
CA PRO A 519 29.23 1.06 31.10
C PRO A 519 28.78 0.85 29.65
N LEU A 520 29.49 1.44 28.70
CA LEU A 520 29.15 1.40 27.26
C LEU A 520 29.46 0.03 26.64
N ALA A 521 30.64 -0.52 26.92
CA ALA A 521 31.09 -1.81 26.39
C ALA A 521 32.05 -2.55 27.32
N LEU A 522 32.09 -3.87 27.18
CA LEU A 522 33.18 -4.73 27.60
C LEU A 522 34.27 -4.74 26.51
N LEU A 523 35.52 -4.78 26.93
CA LEU A 523 36.70 -4.71 26.08
C LEU A 523 37.58 -5.95 26.33
N ARG A 524 37.83 -6.74 25.29
CA ARG A 524 38.74 -7.91 25.31
C ARG A 524 39.95 -7.61 24.44
N ASP A 525 41.17 -7.77 24.95
CA ASP A 525 42.38 -7.51 24.15
C ASP A 525 42.49 -8.54 23.01
N LEU A 526 42.64 -8.07 21.77
CA LEU A 526 42.64 -8.93 20.58
C LEU A 526 43.77 -9.98 20.56
N ASN A 527 44.82 -9.80 21.38
CA ASN A 527 45.95 -10.72 21.50
C ASN A 527 45.95 -11.47 22.84
N GLY A 528 44.90 -11.31 23.66
CA GLY A 528 44.82 -11.85 25.02
C GLY A 528 45.86 -11.29 26.00
N ALA A 529 46.59 -10.22 25.63
CA ALA A 529 47.79 -9.78 26.33
C ALA A 529 47.53 -8.82 27.49
N ARG A 530 46.27 -8.42 27.72
CA ARG A 530 45.85 -7.47 28.77
C ARG A 530 44.63 -8.02 29.52
N PRO A 531 44.47 -7.69 30.81
CA PRO A 531 43.28 -8.06 31.56
C PRO A 531 42.02 -7.39 31.00
N LEU A 532 40.86 -7.99 31.26
CA LEU A 532 39.56 -7.46 30.87
C LEU A 532 39.38 -6.00 31.31
N ALA A 533 38.71 -5.23 30.46
CA ALA A 533 38.42 -3.83 30.69
C ALA A 533 36.97 -3.48 30.32
N ILE A 534 36.48 -2.37 30.87
CA ILE A 534 35.20 -1.76 30.51
C ILE A 534 35.43 -0.36 29.96
N LEU A 535 34.57 0.06 29.05
CA LEU A 535 34.45 1.43 28.58
C LEU A 535 33.33 2.12 29.39
N THR A 536 33.68 3.03 30.29
CA THR A 536 32.70 3.76 31.12
C THR A 536 31.84 4.73 30.30
N VAL A 537 30.73 5.20 30.88
CA VAL A 537 29.83 6.21 30.24
C VAL A 537 30.52 7.52 29.86
N THR A 538 31.67 7.82 30.47
CA THR A 538 32.51 9.00 30.15
C THR A 538 33.66 8.67 29.20
N GLY A 539 33.57 7.57 28.45
CA GLY A 539 34.58 7.17 27.46
C GLY A 539 35.92 6.70 28.05
N LYS A 540 36.03 6.41 29.35
CA LYS A 540 37.29 5.94 29.95
C LYS A 540 37.40 4.42 29.94
N ILE A 541 38.55 3.90 29.52
CA ILE A 541 38.93 2.49 29.65
C ILE A 541 39.37 2.24 31.10
N VAL A 542 38.72 1.30 31.78
CA VAL A 542 39.07 0.83 33.14
C VAL A 542 39.29 -0.67 33.10
N SER A 543 40.47 -1.15 33.48
CA SER A 543 40.83 -2.57 33.51
C SER A 543 41.16 -3.07 34.92
N ASN A 544 40.95 -4.36 35.17
CA ASN A 544 41.27 -4.97 36.46
C ASN A 544 41.73 -6.43 36.27
N PRO A 545 42.94 -6.83 36.70
CA PRO A 545 43.45 -8.19 36.57
C PRO A 545 42.72 -9.24 37.44
N GLN A 546 41.80 -8.81 38.31
CA GLN A 546 40.89 -9.74 38.99
C GLN A 546 39.73 -10.20 38.12
N TRP A 547 39.38 -9.52 37.02
CA TRP A 547 38.20 -9.86 36.20
C TRP A 547 38.53 -10.98 35.21
N GLU A 548 37.74 -12.05 35.25
CA GLU A 548 37.84 -13.20 34.35
C GLU A 548 36.72 -13.25 33.32
N ASN A 549 35.47 -12.97 33.74
CA ASN A 549 34.32 -12.96 32.84
C ASN A 549 33.25 -11.96 33.30
N ILE A 550 32.70 -11.21 32.34
CA ILE A 550 31.58 -10.29 32.51
C ILE A 550 30.60 -10.58 31.37
N ASN A 551 29.34 -10.90 31.69
CA ASN A 551 28.29 -11.06 30.69
C ASN A 551 27.91 -9.68 30.10
N THR A 552 27.57 -9.60 28.82
CA THR A 552 27.13 -8.37 28.12
C THR A 552 25.63 -8.34 27.77
N TYR A 553 24.89 -9.44 27.95
CA TYR A 553 23.48 -9.58 27.56
C TYR A 553 22.50 -9.74 28.75
N ASP A 554 21.29 -9.18 28.65
CA ASP A 554 20.28 -9.03 29.74
C ASP A 554 20.86 -8.41 31.03
N VAL A 555 21.85 -7.51 30.92
CA VAL A 555 22.60 -7.04 32.08
C VAL A 555 21.83 -6.03 32.93
N THR A 556 22.22 -5.97 34.21
CA THR A 556 21.64 -5.15 35.28
C THR A 556 22.78 -4.52 36.09
N MET A 557 22.54 -3.36 36.72
CA MET A 557 23.51 -2.76 37.64
C MET A 557 23.22 -3.15 39.11
N PRO A 558 24.24 -3.43 39.95
CA PRO A 558 25.67 -3.59 39.61
C PRO A 558 25.94 -4.77 38.67
N LEU A 559 26.95 -4.65 37.79
CA LEU A 559 27.31 -5.71 36.83
C LEU A 559 27.92 -6.90 37.58
N VAL A 560 27.37 -8.10 37.40
CA VAL A 560 27.93 -9.34 37.96
C VAL A 560 29.22 -9.71 37.21
N VAL A 561 30.27 -10.06 37.97
CA VAL A 561 31.61 -10.39 37.45
C VAL A 561 32.13 -11.66 38.11
N ARG A 562 32.58 -12.62 37.29
CA ARG A 562 33.44 -13.72 37.75
C ARG A 562 34.88 -13.22 37.83
N ALA A 563 35.51 -13.46 38.98
CA ALA A 563 36.89 -13.13 39.25
C ALA A 563 37.81 -14.35 39.09
N THR A 564 39.10 -14.08 38.83
CA THR A 564 40.17 -15.07 38.55
C THR A 564 40.52 -16.02 39.72
N ASN A 565 39.69 -16.06 40.77
CA ASN A 565 39.73 -16.96 41.90
C ASN A 565 38.47 -17.85 41.98
N ASP A 566 37.77 -18.05 40.85
CA ASP A 566 36.45 -18.70 40.70
C ASP A 566 35.27 -18.03 41.43
N LYS A 567 35.51 -16.96 42.20
CA LYS A 567 34.47 -16.26 42.95
C LYS A 567 33.71 -15.26 42.09
N VAL A 568 32.50 -14.93 42.53
CA VAL A 568 31.60 -14.00 41.85
C VAL A 568 31.33 -12.81 42.77
N GLY A 569 31.46 -11.61 42.22
CA GLY A 569 31.11 -10.34 42.86
C GLY A 569 30.33 -9.46 41.88
N ALA A 570 30.21 -8.16 42.19
CA ALA A 570 29.62 -7.22 41.25
C ALA A 570 30.26 -5.83 41.30
N ILE A 571 30.36 -5.17 40.15
CA ILE A 571 31.01 -3.87 39.96
C ILE A 571 30.01 -2.76 39.65
N ASP A 572 30.35 -1.54 40.06
CA ASP A 572 29.62 -0.32 39.71
C ASP A 572 29.94 0.18 38.29
N GLY A 573 29.35 1.32 37.94
CA GLY A 573 29.53 1.97 36.63
C GLY A 573 30.92 2.52 36.31
N GLN A 574 31.82 2.53 37.29
CA GLN A 574 33.20 3.01 37.18
C GLN A 574 34.22 1.86 37.31
N GLY A 575 33.77 0.63 37.55
CA GLY A 575 34.62 -0.55 37.72
C GLY A 575 35.09 -0.79 39.15
N ALA A 576 34.51 -0.14 40.15
CA ALA A 576 34.77 -0.46 41.56
C ALA A 576 33.87 -1.62 42.02
N TRP A 577 34.39 -2.51 42.88
CA TRP A 577 33.59 -3.59 43.48
C TRP A 577 32.50 -3.01 44.41
N ALA A 578 31.24 -3.06 43.96
CA ALA A 578 30.06 -2.74 44.76
C ALA A 578 29.67 -3.91 45.68
N VAL A 579 29.93 -5.13 45.22
CA VAL A 579 29.87 -6.38 46.00
C VAL A 579 31.21 -7.11 45.81
N PRO A 580 32.01 -7.34 46.87
CA PRO A 580 33.26 -8.08 46.76
C PRO A 580 33.10 -9.50 46.19
N PRO A 581 34.11 -10.05 45.48
CA PRO A 581 34.06 -11.40 44.93
C PRO A 581 34.35 -12.46 45.99
N ASP A 582 33.41 -12.62 46.93
CA ASP A 582 33.47 -13.62 48.01
C ASP A 582 32.51 -14.82 47.78
N TYR A 583 31.50 -14.64 46.92
CA TYR A 583 30.43 -15.60 46.65
C TYR A 583 30.82 -16.65 45.60
N ASP A 584 30.23 -17.84 45.65
CA ASP A 584 30.47 -18.91 44.68
C ASP A 584 29.46 -18.86 43.50
N ASP A 585 28.34 -18.19 43.70
CA ASP A 585 27.34 -17.84 42.67
C ASP A 585 26.62 -16.54 43.07
N LEU A 586 26.25 -15.73 42.06
CA LEU A 586 25.56 -14.45 42.22
C LEU A 586 24.69 -14.18 40.98
N ARG A 587 23.38 -14.04 41.16
CA ARG A 587 22.45 -13.76 40.05
C ARG A 587 22.47 -12.28 39.62
N PRO A 588 22.05 -11.94 38.38
CA PRO A 588 21.81 -10.55 37.98
C PRO A 588 20.80 -9.84 38.91
N PHE A 589 21.06 -8.57 39.20
CA PHE A 589 20.27 -7.74 40.11
C PHE A 589 18.89 -7.40 39.54
N LYS A 590 17.84 -8.03 40.06
CA LYS A 590 16.46 -7.68 39.73
C LYS A 590 15.99 -6.57 40.68
N GLY A 591 16.48 -5.35 40.43
CA GLY A 591 16.26 -4.17 41.28
C GLY A 591 17.32 -4.04 42.39
N PRO A 592 16.99 -3.54 43.60
CA PRO A 592 17.98 -3.29 44.64
C PRO A 592 18.59 -4.54 45.30
N ASN A 593 18.11 -5.74 44.96
CA ASN A 593 18.52 -7.01 45.58
C ASN A 593 18.89 -8.08 44.54
N THR A 594 19.64 -9.09 44.97
CA THR A 594 19.86 -10.33 44.21
C THR A 594 20.04 -11.54 45.12
N TRP A 595 20.00 -12.74 44.53
CA TRP A 595 20.33 -14.00 45.18
C TRP A 595 21.83 -14.32 45.02
N ALA A 596 22.48 -14.66 46.13
CA ALA A 596 23.87 -15.06 46.22
C ALA A 596 24.01 -16.41 46.92
N ARG A 597 25.14 -17.10 46.71
CA ARG A 597 25.48 -18.36 47.37
C ARG A 597 26.91 -18.37 47.88
N THR A 598 27.15 -19.00 49.02
CA THR A 598 28.50 -19.38 49.47
C THR A 598 28.63 -20.90 49.55
N ARG A 599 29.88 -21.38 49.52
CA ARG A 599 30.30 -22.79 49.53
C ARG A 599 29.70 -23.63 50.67
N ASP A 600 29.35 -22.99 51.79
CA ASP A 600 28.84 -23.66 53.00
C ASP A 600 27.31 -23.88 52.97
N MET A 601 26.61 -23.34 51.97
CA MET A 601 25.16 -23.42 51.82
C MET A 601 24.73 -24.72 51.12
N LEU A 602 23.59 -25.31 51.50
CA LEU A 602 23.10 -26.53 50.83
C LEU A 602 22.73 -26.24 49.38
N ARG A 603 22.63 -27.29 48.56
CA ARG A 603 22.47 -27.18 47.09
C ARG A 603 21.27 -26.35 46.62
N ASN A 604 20.27 -26.17 47.49
CA ASN A 604 19.05 -25.39 47.20
C ASN A 604 18.96 -24.07 47.98
N ASP A 605 19.85 -23.81 48.94
CA ASP A 605 19.80 -22.61 49.79
C ASP A 605 20.42 -21.42 49.05
N ALA A 606 19.85 -20.23 49.19
CA ALA A 606 20.41 -18.99 48.67
C ALA A 606 20.17 -17.82 49.65
N LEU A 607 21.08 -16.85 49.65
CA LEU A 607 20.99 -15.66 50.49
C LEU A 607 20.52 -14.49 49.64
N LEU A 608 19.49 -13.77 50.09
CA LEU A 608 19.11 -12.50 49.48
C LEU A 608 20.05 -11.39 49.99
N ILE A 609 20.70 -10.66 49.10
CA ILE A 609 21.60 -9.54 49.42
C ILE A 609 21.22 -8.27 48.66
N ASP A 610 21.52 -7.11 49.21
CA ASP A 610 21.36 -5.82 48.53
C ASP A 610 22.52 -5.52 47.55
N ALA A 611 22.36 -4.47 46.75
CA ALA A 611 23.36 -3.96 45.79
C ALA A 611 24.68 -3.46 46.42
N ARG A 612 24.89 -3.63 47.73
CA ARG A 612 26.14 -3.33 48.47
C ARG A 612 26.67 -4.58 49.20
N GLY A 613 26.14 -5.76 48.88
CA GLY A 613 26.57 -7.03 49.43
C GLY A 613 25.98 -7.36 50.80
N LYS A 614 25.03 -6.56 51.32
CA LYS A 614 24.50 -6.73 52.68
C LYS A 614 23.35 -7.76 52.70
N PRO A 615 23.36 -8.73 53.62
CA PRO A 615 22.25 -9.68 53.79
C PRO A 615 20.91 -9.01 54.11
N VAL A 616 19.86 -9.45 53.41
CA VAL A 616 18.47 -9.04 53.60
C VAL A 616 17.71 -10.16 54.31
N ARG A 617 17.09 -9.85 55.45
CA ARG A 617 16.42 -10.84 56.29
C ARG A 617 14.97 -11.06 55.85
N LEU A 618 14.68 -12.27 55.37
CA LEU A 618 13.32 -12.79 55.16
C LEU A 618 12.88 -13.66 56.36
N PRO A 619 11.57 -13.92 56.52
CA PRO A 619 11.06 -15.04 57.31
C PRO A 619 11.46 -16.39 56.71
N ASP A 620 11.64 -17.41 57.55
CA ASP A 620 12.15 -18.73 57.13
C ASP A 620 11.18 -19.45 56.16
N ASP A 621 9.87 -19.31 56.37
CA ASP A 621 8.81 -19.89 55.54
C ASP A 621 8.71 -19.22 54.16
N VAL A 622 8.93 -17.90 54.10
CA VAL A 622 9.03 -17.13 52.85
C VAL A 622 10.32 -17.50 52.11
N SER A 623 11.46 -17.54 52.81
CA SER A 623 12.77 -17.82 52.22
C SER A 623 12.87 -19.24 51.66
N ALA A 624 12.28 -20.24 52.34
CA ALA A 624 12.27 -21.64 51.88
C ALA A 624 11.22 -21.94 50.79
N ALA A 625 10.33 -20.98 50.47
CA ALA A 625 9.27 -21.13 49.48
C ALA A 625 9.32 -20.08 48.36
N ALA A 626 10.40 -19.28 48.28
CA ALA A 626 10.64 -18.31 47.23
C ALA A 626 10.99 -19.00 45.90
N SER A 627 10.40 -18.54 44.80
CA SER A 627 10.77 -18.98 43.44
C SER A 627 11.47 -17.90 42.64
N GLU A 628 11.00 -16.65 42.75
CA GLU A 628 11.35 -15.56 41.83
C GLU A 628 11.37 -14.20 42.55
N LEU A 629 12.14 -13.26 42.01
CA LEU A 629 12.38 -11.93 42.57
C LEU A 629 12.29 -10.88 41.46
N GLU A 630 11.34 -9.97 41.58
CA GLU A 630 11.16 -8.86 40.64
C GLU A 630 11.12 -7.51 41.39
N GLY A 631 12.28 -6.84 41.40
CA GLY A 631 12.49 -5.58 42.10
C GLY A 631 12.58 -5.76 43.62
N GLU A 632 11.40 -5.70 44.24
CA GLU A 632 11.21 -5.90 45.68
C GLU A 632 10.04 -6.83 45.98
N LEU A 633 9.39 -7.36 44.95
CA LEU A 633 8.35 -8.37 45.08
C LEU A 633 9.00 -9.74 44.87
N LEU A 634 8.75 -10.64 45.82
CA LEU A 634 9.28 -11.99 45.83
C LEU A 634 8.09 -12.95 45.74
N VAL A 635 8.09 -13.80 44.73
CA VAL A 635 7.05 -14.80 44.49
C VAL A 635 7.28 -15.96 45.45
N TYR A 636 6.30 -16.27 46.30
CA TYR A 636 6.41 -17.32 47.32
C TYR A 636 5.16 -18.19 47.42
N ARG A 637 5.34 -19.41 47.91
CA ARG A 637 4.29 -20.44 47.97
C ARG A 637 4.10 -21.05 49.36
N ALA A 638 3.37 -20.34 50.22
CA ALA A 638 3.04 -20.78 51.57
C ALA A 638 1.64 -21.42 51.66
N ALA A 639 1.27 -21.86 52.87
CA ALA A 639 -0.07 -22.35 53.15
C ALA A 639 -1.08 -21.19 53.26
N ASP A 640 -2.27 -21.35 52.69
CA ASP A 640 -3.40 -20.44 52.88
C ASP A 640 -4.18 -20.74 54.17
N ASP A 641 -5.28 -20.00 54.40
CA ASP A 641 -6.15 -20.20 55.55
C ASP A 641 -6.82 -21.61 55.57
N ASN A 642 -6.87 -22.31 54.42
CA ASN A 642 -7.35 -23.70 54.29
C ASN A 642 -6.23 -24.76 54.39
N ARG A 643 -4.96 -24.33 54.49
CA ARG A 643 -3.72 -25.13 54.45
C ARG A 643 -3.31 -25.69 53.09
N GLU A 644 -3.88 -25.20 51.99
CA GLU A 644 -3.41 -25.48 50.63
C GLU A 644 -2.16 -24.62 50.31
N ARG A 645 -1.20 -25.17 49.55
CA ARG A 645 0.00 -24.42 49.14
C ARG A 645 -0.27 -23.55 47.90
N ARG A 646 -0.92 -22.42 48.13
CA ARG A 646 -1.24 -21.35 47.15
C ARG A 646 -0.04 -20.42 46.91
N TRP A 647 -0.08 -19.61 45.86
CA TRP A 647 0.93 -18.58 45.57
C TRP A 647 0.53 -17.19 46.12
N GLY A 648 1.53 -16.42 46.54
CA GLY A 648 1.42 -15.03 46.99
C GLY A 648 2.67 -14.22 46.65
N LEU A 649 2.69 -12.94 47.04
CA LEU A 649 3.79 -12.01 46.78
C LEU A 649 4.25 -11.34 48.08
N TRP A 650 5.53 -11.48 48.40
CA TRP A 650 6.16 -10.86 49.56
C TRP A 650 6.85 -9.55 49.15
N ASN A 651 6.63 -8.46 49.89
CA ASN A 651 7.38 -7.22 49.67
C ASN A 651 8.61 -7.17 50.58
N VAL A 652 9.78 -7.26 49.97
CA VAL A 652 11.09 -7.31 50.64
C VAL A 652 11.39 -6.02 51.41
N ARG A 653 11.02 -4.85 50.87
CA ARG A 653 11.25 -3.54 51.53
C ARG A 653 10.36 -3.34 52.76
N LEU A 654 9.09 -3.76 52.68
CA LEU A 654 8.10 -3.60 53.74
C LEU A 654 8.18 -4.72 54.80
N GLY A 655 8.80 -5.86 54.49
CA GLY A 655 8.86 -7.02 55.38
C GLY A 655 7.49 -7.66 55.64
N ALA A 656 6.60 -7.62 54.65
CA ALA A 656 5.22 -8.10 54.75
C ALA A 656 4.68 -8.60 53.40
N PRO A 657 3.61 -9.42 53.36
CA PRO A 657 2.95 -9.79 52.11
C PRO A 657 2.33 -8.57 51.41
N ALA A 658 2.64 -8.39 50.12
CA ALA A 658 1.85 -7.56 49.21
C ALA A 658 0.59 -8.30 48.73
N LEU A 659 0.70 -9.63 48.56
CA LEU A 659 -0.41 -10.55 48.40
C LEU A 659 -0.23 -11.75 49.33
N LYS A 660 -1.33 -12.15 49.99
CA LYS A 660 -1.38 -13.42 50.71
C LYS A 660 -1.25 -14.61 49.74
N PRO A 661 -0.91 -15.81 50.24
CA PRO A 661 -0.96 -17.03 49.44
C PRO A 661 -2.43 -17.39 49.18
N GLU A 662 -2.96 -17.05 48.01
CA GLU A 662 -4.35 -17.37 47.63
C GLU A 662 -4.54 -17.78 46.16
N PHE A 663 -3.54 -17.63 45.29
CA PHE A 663 -3.64 -17.90 43.85
C PHE A 663 -3.22 -19.32 43.45
N ASP A 664 -3.79 -19.84 42.35
CA ASP A 664 -3.37 -21.10 41.70
C ASP A 664 -2.04 -20.92 40.96
N ARG A 665 -1.85 -19.74 40.33
CA ARG A 665 -0.65 -19.31 39.58
C ARG A 665 -0.48 -17.80 39.61
N ILE A 666 0.77 -17.36 39.43
CA ILE A 666 1.21 -15.98 39.21
C ILE A 666 2.23 -16.04 38.05
N GLU A 667 2.21 -15.07 37.13
CA GLU A 667 3.17 -14.94 36.01
C GLU A 667 4.20 -13.81 36.25
N GLU A 668 5.07 -13.52 35.25
CA GLU A 668 5.97 -12.35 35.24
C GLU A 668 5.17 -11.02 35.33
N PHE A 669 5.78 -9.95 35.89
CA PHE A 669 5.13 -8.63 35.88
C PHE A 669 5.25 -7.91 34.53
N ASP A 670 4.11 -7.48 34.03
CA ASP A 670 3.95 -6.44 33.03
C ASP A 670 3.96 -5.07 33.75
N ASP A 671 5.15 -4.48 33.89
CA ASP A 671 5.45 -3.24 34.62
C ASP A 671 5.01 -3.24 36.10
N ASP A 672 3.85 -2.65 36.42
CA ASP A 672 3.28 -2.57 37.78
C ASP A 672 2.12 -3.57 38.00
N TRP A 673 1.87 -4.46 37.03
CA TRP A 673 0.75 -5.39 37.01
C TRP A 673 1.19 -6.82 36.73
N VAL A 674 0.46 -7.80 37.26
CA VAL A 674 0.78 -9.22 37.07
C VAL A 674 -0.48 -10.04 36.81
N ARG A 675 -0.39 -10.98 35.86
CA ARG A 675 -1.45 -11.95 35.56
C ARG A 675 -1.46 -13.03 36.64
N VAL A 676 -2.65 -13.29 37.18
CA VAL A 676 -2.86 -14.27 38.26
C VAL A 676 -4.05 -15.17 37.93
N GLN A 677 -3.98 -16.42 38.39
CA GLN A 677 -5.04 -17.41 38.23
C GLN A 677 -5.69 -17.68 39.60
N ASP A 678 -7.01 -17.51 39.68
CA ASP A 678 -7.82 -17.90 40.84
C ASP A 678 -8.99 -18.79 40.39
N LYS A 679 -9.13 -19.95 41.05
CA LYS A 679 -10.12 -21.00 40.77
C LYS A 679 -10.14 -21.38 39.28
N GLY A 680 -8.96 -21.46 38.69
CA GLY A 680 -8.73 -21.75 37.28
C GLY A 680 -8.93 -20.58 36.30
N ARG A 681 -9.46 -19.43 36.73
CA ARG A 681 -9.74 -18.26 35.86
C ARG A 681 -8.64 -17.20 35.98
N TRP A 682 -8.36 -16.51 34.88
CA TRP A 682 -7.29 -15.52 34.75
C TRP A 682 -7.80 -14.08 34.88
N GLY A 683 -7.02 -13.28 35.61
CA GLY A 683 -7.21 -11.85 35.79
C GLY A 683 -5.87 -11.14 36.08
N LEU A 684 -5.94 -9.89 36.54
CA LEU A 684 -4.80 -9.00 36.72
C LEU A 684 -4.89 -8.24 38.05
N VAL A 685 -3.77 -8.21 38.79
CA VAL A 685 -3.60 -7.44 40.02
C VAL A 685 -2.43 -6.45 39.90
N ASN A 686 -2.43 -5.39 40.71
CA ASN A 686 -1.30 -4.45 40.81
C ASN A 686 -0.25 -4.89 41.86
N ARG A 687 0.88 -4.17 41.95
CA ARG A 687 1.93 -4.39 42.98
C ARG A 687 1.45 -4.29 44.45
N GLN A 688 0.24 -3.81 44.71
CA GLN A 688 -0.40 -3.74 46.02
C GLN A 688 -1.46 -4.85 46.23
N GLY A 689 -1.54 -5.81 45.32
CA GLY A 689 -2.46 -6.95 45.40
C GLY A 689 -3.91 -6.66 45.03
N GLN A 690 -4.21 -5.49 44.48
CA GLN A 690 -5.58 -5.09 44.18
C GLN A 690 -5.96 -5.54 42.76
N TRP A 691 -7.12 -6.18 42.61
CA TRP A 691 -7.68 -6.57 41.32
C TRP A 691 -7.96 -5.36 40.44
N VAL A 692 -7.30 -5.32 39.27
CA VAL A 692 -7.53 -4.33 38.20
C VAL A 692 -8.41 -4.94 37.10
N VAL A 693 -8.24 -6.23 36.84
CA VAL A 693 -9.13 -7.04 36.00
C VAL A 693 -9.47 -8.32 36.79
N PRO A 694 -10.74 -8.57 37.18
CA PRO A 694 -11.11 -9.77 37.92
C PRO A 694 -10.77 -11.07 37.18
N ALA A 695 -10.63 -12.17 37.94
CA ALA A 695 -10.41 -13.52 37.40
C ALA A 695 -11.64 -14.04 36.63
N THR A 696 -11.80 -13.61 35.37
CA THR A 696 -12.95 -13.96 34.52
C THR A 696 -12.58 -14.58 33.19
N HIS A 697 -11.30 -14.72 32.84
CA HIS A 697 -10.86 -15.23 31.53
C HIS A 697 -10.41 -16.69 31.63
N ASP A 698 -10.54 -17.45 30.54
CA ASP A 698 -10.17 -18.88 30.51
C ASP A 698 -8.66 -19.11 30.22
N SER A 699 -7.93 -18.06 29.81
CA SER A 699 -6.52 -18.12 29.42
C SER A 699 -5.81 -16.79 29.69
N ALA A 700 -4.53 -16.84 30.09
CA ALA A 700 -3.66 -15.68 30.20
C ALA A 700 -3.39 -15.02 28.83
N TYR A 701 -3.34 -15.81 27.75
CA TYR A 701 -3.13 -15.31 26.38
C TYR A 701 -4.26 -14.40 25.87
N ASN A 702 -5.41 -14.37 26.54
CA ASN A 702 -6.50 -13.45 26.25
C ASN A 702 -6.26 -12.04 26.85
N MET A 703 -5.11 -11.81 27.50
CA MET A 703 -4.75 -10.59 28.23
C MET A 703 -3.32 -10.13 27.88
N GLU A 704 -3.20 -9.21 26.91
CA GLU A 704 -1.95 -8.72 26.33
C GLU A 704 -1.61 -7.30 26.80
N TYR A 705 -0.45 -7.09 27.42
CA TYR A 705 -0.03 -5.77 27.88
C TYR A 705 0.53 -4.93 26.72
N LEU A 706 -0.09 -3.78 26.46
CA LEU A 706 0.27 -2.89 25.33
C LEU A 706 1.40 -1.90 25.67
N GLY A 707 1.79 -1.82 26.95
CA GLY A 707 2.61 -0.75 27.51
C GLY A 707 1.78 0.38 28.12
N ASN A 708 2.47 1.33 28.77
CA ASN A 708 1.90 2.56 29.33
C ASN A 708 0.69 2.39 30.26
N GLY A 709 0.50 1.22 30.89
CA GLY A 709 -0.67 0.94 31.72
C GLY A 709 -1.95 0.63 30.95
N PHE A 710 -1.85 0.01 29.77
CA PHE A 710 -2.99 -0.53 29.03
C PHE A 710 -2.88 -2.05 28.82
N MET A 711 -3.97 -2.77 29.08
CA MET A 711 -4.12 -4.19 28.78
C MET A 711 -5.18 -4.35 27.68
N LEU A 712 -4.86 -5.07 26.61
CA LEU A 712 -5.84 -5.57 25.64
C LEU A 712 -6.44 -6.86 26.20
N VAL A 713 -7.77 -6.95 26.23
CA VAL A 713 -8.50 -8.11 26.75
C VAL A 713 -9.46 -8.59 25.66
N ASN A 714 -9.37 -9.87 25.29
CA ASN A 714 -10.30 -10.49 24.34
C ASN A 714 -11.68 -10.68 24.96
N GLU A 715 -12.73 -10.28 24.24
CA GLU A 715 -14.13 -10.49 24.65
C GLU A 715 -14.67 -11.80 24.05
N PRO A 716 -15.37 -12.65 24.83
CA PRO A 716 -15.95 -13.89 24.29
C PRO A 716 -17.08 -13.57 23.30
N GLU A 717 -17.08 -14.22 22.13
CA GLU A 717 -17.99 -13.90 21.02
C GLU A 717 -19.48 -13.92 21.43
N GLY A 718 -20.12 -12.76 21.32
CA GLY A 718 -21.55 -12.63 21.54
C GLY A 718 -22.35 -13.26 20.39
N LYS A 719 -23.34 -14.11 20.72
CA LYS A 719 -24.28 -14.69 19.74
C LYS A 719 -25.07 -13.59 19.00
N GLY A 720 -24.55 -13.14 17.86
CA GLY A 720 -25.19 -12.15 17.00
C GLY A 720 -24.24 -11.30 16.15
N GLN A 721 -22.94 -11.23 16.47
CA GLN A 721 -21.97 -10.35 15.78
C GLN A 721 -21.32 -10.97 14.53
N ALA A 722 -22.01 -11.90 13.85
CA ALA A 722 -21.54 -12.44 12.57
C ALA A 722 -21.70 -11.38 11.46
N GLY A 723 -20.60 -10.88 10.92
CA GLY A 723 -20.62 -9.84 9.87
C GLY A 723 -19.25 -9.32 9.42
N ARG A 724 -18.20 -9.43 10.24
CA ARG A 724 -16.81 -9.13 9.87
C ARG A 724 -15.98 -10.42 9.89
N TYR A 725 -15.33 -10.73 8.78
CA TYR A 725 -14.52 -11.95 8.63
C TYR A 725 -13.11 -11.72 9.19
N GLY A 726 -12.66 -12.54 10.14
CA GLY A 726 -11.27 -12.58 10.61
C GLY A 726 -10.93 -11.82 11.91
N ASP A 727 -11.61 -10.71 12.22
CA ASP A 727 -11.26 -9.87 13.37
C ASP A 727 -11.89 -10.32 14.69
N SER A 728 -11.06 -10.74 15.66
CA SER A 728 -11.51 -10.99 17.03
C SER A 728 -11.90 -9.68 17.75
N PRO A 729 -12.93 -9.68 18.62
CA PRO A 729 -13.30 -8.54 19.43
C PRO A 729 -12.43 -8.42 20.69
N TYR A 730 -12.04 -7.18 21.02
CA TYR A 730 -11.24 -6.84 22.20
C TYR A 730 -11.76 -5.59 22.90
N ARG A 731 -11.30 -5.37 24.14
CA ARG A 731 -11.32 -4.05 24.80
C ARG A 731 -9.94 -3.69 25.30
N MET A 732 -9.63 -2.40 25.31
CA MET A 732 -8.53 -1.85 26.09
C MET A 732 -9.00 -1.54 27.52
N VAL A 733 -8.20 -1.91 28.51
CA VAL A 733 -8.40 -1.58 29.93
C VAL A 733 -7.26 -0.66 30.38
N ASN A 734 -7.61 0.53 30.86
CA ASN A 734 -6.65 1.45 31.48
C ASN A 734 -6.36 1.01 32.93
N LEU A 735 -5.18 0.46 33.15
CA LEU A 735 -4.80 -0.25 34.37
C LEU A 735 -4.56 0.67 35.58
N ARG A 736 -4.50 1.99 35.37
CA ARG A 736 -4.43 2.99 36.45
C ARG A 736 -5.81 3.44 36.96
N THR A 737 -6.88 3.15 36.21
CA THR A 737 -8.24 3.63 36.52
C THR A 737 -9.32 2.53 36.50
N GLY A 738 -9.00 1.32 36.02
CA GLY A 738 -9.96 0.22 35.82
C GLY A 738 -10.97 0.45 34.68
N LYS A 739 -10.89 1.58 33.97
CA LYS A 739 -11.81 1.92 32.88
C LYS A 739 -11.57 1.02 31.66
N ARG A 740 -12.66 0.56 31.05
CA ARG A 740 -12.66 -0.23 29.81
C ARG A 740 -13.10 0.65 28.64
N SER A 741 -12.55 0.40 27.45
CA SER A 741 -13.03 0.98 26.19
C SER A 741 -14.37 0.38 25.74
N ASP A 742 -14.95 0.92 24.67
CA ASP A 742 -15.86 0.19 23.80
C ASP A 742 -15.14 -1.01 23.13
N ILE A 743 -15.92 -1.91 22.50
CA ILE A 743 -15.34 -3.05 21.78
C ILE A 743 -14.67 -2.54 20.51
N ILE A 744 -13.40 -2.91 20.34
CA ILE A 744 -12.63 -2.74 19.11
C ILE A 744 -12.42 -4.09 18.43
N PHE A 745 -12.27 -4.07 17.12
CA PHE A 745 -12.03 -5.25 16.28
C PHE A 745 -10.57 -5.24 15.80
N GLY A 746 -9.90 -6.39 15.91
CA GLY A 746 -8.46 -6.48 15.70
C GLY A 746 -7.62 -5.87 16.83
N LYS A 747 -6.29 -5.94 16.69
CA LYS A 747 -5.35 -5.31 17.64
C LYS A 747 -5.21 -3.80 17.32
N PRO A 748 -5.13 -2.92 18.32
CA PRO A 748 -5.01 -1.48 18.08
C PRO A 748 -3.59 -1.08 17.64
N ASP A 749 -3.51 -0.15 16.68
CA ASP A 749 -2.25 0.47 16.24
C ASP A 749 -1.60 1.22 17.42
N LYS A 750 -0.30 1.06 17.61
CA LYS A 750 0.46 1.78 18.65
C LYS A 750 1.04 3.08 18.09
N LEU A 751 0.70 4.20 18.73
CA LEU A 751 1.10 5.55 18.33
C LEU A 751 2.15 6.14 19.31
N GLN A 752 2.84 7.19 18.88
CA GLN A 752 3.80 7.91 19.71
C GLN A 752 3.12 8.53 20.94
N GLY A 753 3.89 8.69 22.03
CA GLY A 753 3.39 9.23 23.29
C GLY A 753 2.49 8.28 24.10
N GLY A 754 2.49 6.98 23.80
CA GLY A 754 1.70 5.97 24.53
C GLY A 754 0.21 6.03 24.21
N ARG A 755 -0.13 6.43 22.99
CA ARG A 755 -1.48 6.53 22.44
C ARG A 755 -1.75 5.32 21.55
N TYR A 756 -3.02 5.01 21.28
CA TYR A 756 -3.40 3.84 20.48
C TYR A 756 -4.58 4.16 19.56
N MET A 757 -4.71 3.47 18.43
CA MET A 757 -5.87 3.59 17.54
C MET A 757 -6.55 2.23 17.38
N GLY A 758 -7.85 2.15 17.66
CA GLY A 758 -8.66 0.96 17.38
C GLY A 758 -9.70 1.22 16.30
N GLU A 759 -10.39 0.17 15.88
CA GLU A 759 -11.52 0.24 14.95
C GLU A 759 -12.79 -0.33 15.61
N LEU A 760 -13.91 0.39 15.50
CA LEU A 760 -15.19 0.05 16.12
C LEU A 760 -16.05 -0.88 15.24
N ALA A 761 -17.19 -1.33 15.77
CA ALA A 761 -18.11 -2.25 15.08
C ALA A 761 -18.74 -1.69 13.79
N ASP A 762 -18.80 -0.36 13.64
CA ASP A 762 -19.21 0.35 12.43
C ASP A 762 -18.04 0.56 11.45
N GLY A 763 -16.86 0.03 11.78
CA GLY A 763 -15.61 0.20 11.05
C GLY A 763 -14.93 1.56 11.26
N SER A 764 -15.43 2.39 12.18
CA SER A 764 -14.86 3.73 12.40
C SER A 764 -13.62 3.72 13.30
N ALA A 765 -12.61 4.50 12.93
CA ALA A 765 -11.38 4.61 13.72
C ALA A 765 -11.55 5.50 14.97
N VAL A 766 -11.05 5.00 16.10
CA VAL A 766 -11.08 5.65 17.41
C VAL A 766 -9.66 5.80 17.97
N LEU A 767 -9.31 7.02 18.38
CA LEU A 767 -8.06 7.34 19.07
C LEU A 767 -8.26 7.20 20.59
N PHE A 768 -7.38 6.43 21.23
CA PHE A 768 -7.22 6.37 22.68
C PHE A 768 -5.98 7.17 23.08
N ASP A 769 -6.16 8.16 23.95
CA ASP A 769 -5.04 8.89 24.54
C ASP A 769 -4.33 8.09 25.65
N ALA A 770 -3.22 8.62 26.18
CA ALA A 770 -2.44 7.98 27.25
C ALA A 770 -3.20 7.85 28.59
N GLN A 771 -4.37 8.49 28.72
CA GLN A 771 -5.28 8.42 29.87
C GLN A 771 -6.48 7.49 29.61
N GLY A 772 -6.60 6.93 28.41
CA GLY A 772 -7.66 6.00 28.00
C GLY A 772 -8.96 6.67 27.57
N ARG A 773 -8.95 7.96 27.23
CA ARG A 773 -10.10 8.64 26.65
C ARG A 773 -10.19 8.30 25.17
N ALA A 774 -11.35 7.80 24.76
CA ALA A 774 -11.67 7.46 23.37
C ALA A 774 -12.21 8.69 22.62
N THR A 775 -11.74 8.93 21.39
CA THR A 775 -12.24 9.96 20.47
C THR A 775 -12.41 9.38 19.08
N LYS A 776 -13.62 9.44 18.49
CA LYS A 776 -13.86 8.99 17.11
C LYS A 776 -13.20 9.97 16.12
N ILE A 777 -12.19 9.50 15.38
CA ILE A 777 -11.34 10.32 14.50
C ILE A 777 -11.61 10.10 13.00
N SER A 778 -12.37 9.07 12.65
CA SER A 778 -12.88 8.82 11.30
C SER A 778 -14.32 8.31 11.40
N ASP A 779 -15.12 8.41 10.33
CA ASP A 779 -16.48 7.86 10.31
C ASP A 779 -16.57 6.46 9.70
N GLY A 780 -15.51 6.02 9.01
CA GLY A 780 -15.23 4.64 8.60
C GLY A 780 -13.73 4.32 8.70
N GLN A 781 -13.26 3.30 8.00
CA GLN A 781 -11.87 2.85 8.06
C GLN A 781 -10.96 3.79 7.26
N PRO A 782 -9.88 4.35 7.84
CA PRO A 782 -8.93 5.19 7.11
C PRO A 782 -8.11 4.38 6.10
N GLU A 783 -7.81 4.98 4.95
CA GLU A 783 -6.86 4.45 3.97
C GLU A 783 -5.40 4.59 4.45
N SER A 784 -5.06 5.75 5.01
CA SER A 784 -3.76 5.99 5.64
C SER A 784 -3.87 6.70 6.99
N LYS A 785 -2.88 6.42 7.84
CA LYS A 785 -2.75 6.87 9.22
C LYS A 785 -1.29 7.28 9.43
N GLU A 786 -0.96 8.55 9.25
CA GLU A 786 0.42 9.04 9.26
C GLU A 786 0.66 9.96 10.46
N GLN A 787 1.52 9.57 11.40
CA GLN A 787 1.84 10.37 12.59
C GLN A 787 3.18 11.10 12.45
N HIS A 788 3.14 12.42 12.65
CA HIS A 788 4.30 13.31 12.68
C HIS A 788 4.28 14.12 13.98
N GLY A 789 4.93 13.60 15.03
CA GLY A 789 4.88 14.17 16.37
C GLY A 789 3.44 14.14 16.94
N ASP A 790 2.92 15.28 17.37
CA ASP A 790 1.53 15.38 17.84
C ASP A 790 0.49 15.40 16.71
N TRP A 791 0.87 15.55 15.44
CA TRP A 791 -0.09 15.48 14.32
C TRP A 791 -0.29 14.04 13.84
N LEU A 792 -1.56 13.65 13.69
CA LEU A 792 -1.98 12.46 12.97
C LEU A 792 -2.80 12.90 11.75
N ILE A 793 -2.28 12.62 10.57
CA ILE A 793 -3.00 12.76 9.30
C ILE A 793 -3.80 11.47 9.11
N VAL A 794 -5.12 11.62 8.98
CA VAL A 794 -6.06 10.53 8.69
C VAL A 794 -6.62 10.76 7.29
N ARG A 795 -6.26 9.91 6.33
CA ARG A 795 -6.86 9.91 5.00
C ARG A 795 -8.07 8.99 4.99
N GLN A 796 -9.19 9.51 4.49
CA GLN A 796 -10.40 8.74 4.22
C GLN A 796 -10.47 8.52 2.71
N GLY A 797 -10.90 7.32 2.30
CA GLY A 797 -11.18 7.02 0.90
C GLY A 797 -12.42 7.77 0.40
N GLU A 798 -12.53 7.88 -0.92
CA GLU A 798 -13.56 8.71 -1.55
C GLU A 798 -14.98 8.26 -1.12
N ARG A 799 -15.84 9.23 -0.81
CA ARG A 799 -17.18 8.99 -0.31
C ARG A 799 -18.13 8.69 -1.46
N GLU A 800 -18.29 7.41 -1.72
CA GLU A 800 -19.28 6.91 -2.66
C GLU A 800 -20.73 7.10 -2.21
N GLY A 801 -21.67 7.01 -3.15
CA GLY A 801 -23.09 6.98 -2.85
C GLY A 801 -24.01 7.24 -4.04
N ALA A 802 -25.32 7.29 -3.76
CA ALA A 802 -26.37 7.52 -4.76
C ALA A 802 -26.95 8.93 -4.68
N ILE A 803 -27.05 9.60 -5.82
CA ILE A 803 -27.81 10.84 -6.01
C ILE A 803 -29.10 10.61 -6.79
N ASN A 804 -30.16 11.31 -6.39
CA ASN A 804 -31.39 11.42 -7.18
C ASN A 804 -31.26 12.44 -8.33
N ALA A 805 -32.31 12.57 -9.15
CA ALA A 805 -32.41 13.58 -10.23
C ALA A 805 -32.45 15.05 -9.75
N ARG A 806 -32.18 15.32 -8.47
CA ARG A 806 -31.94 16.66 -7.89
C ARG A 806 -30.52 16.82 -7.36
N GLY A 807 -29.65 15.83 -7.60
CA GLY A 807 -28.27 15.80 -7.11
C GLY A 807 -28.16 15.67 -5.58
N GLN A 808 -29.21 15.20 -4.90
CA GLN A 808 -29.25 15.04 -3.45
C GLN A 808 -28.79 13.61 -3.09
N LEU A 809 -27.71 13.50 -2.32
CA LEU A 809 -27.20 12.22 -1.83
C LEU A 809 -28.27 11.53 -0.97
N GLN A 810 -28.79 10.40 -1.43
CA GLN A 810 -29.79 9.57 -0.71
C GLN A 810 -29.11 8.46 0.09
N VAL A 811 -28.08 7.84 -0.50
CA VAL A 811 -27.32 6.74 0.11
C VAL A 811 -25.86 7.17 0.20
N PRO A 812 -25.28 7.36 1.39
CA PRO A 812 -23.84 7.40 1.56
C PRO A 812 -23.32 5.97 1.71
N ALA A 813 -22.50 5.52 0.77
CA ALA A 813 -21.61 4.39 1.04
C ALA A 813 -20.38 4.90 1.80
N LEU A 814 -19.71 4.00 2.53
CA LEU A 814 -18.54 4.33 3.34
C LEU A 814 -17.28 3.54 2.90
N TYR A 815 -17.41 2.61 1.94
CA TYR A 815 -16.40 1.57 1.65
C TYR A 815 -16.43 1.09 0.17
N GLY A 816 -15.98 1.92 -0.77
CA GLY A 816 -15.34 1.55 -2.06
C GLY A 816 -15.97 0.51 -3.02
N GLU A 817 -17.20 0.07 -2.79
CA GLU A 817 -17.96 -0.85 -3.65
C GLU A 817 -19.44 -0.45 -3.66
N PHE A 818 -19.72 0.82 -3.95
CA PHE A 818 -21.06 1.25 -4.29
C PHE A 818 -21.42 0.77 -5.69
N ASN A 819 -22.18 -0.32 -5.74
CA ASN A 819 -22.63 -0.96 -6.97
C ASN A 819 -24.15 -0.73 -7.16
N PRO A 820 -24.63 0.52 -7.37
CA PRO A 820 -26.05 0.87 -7.42
C PRO A 820 -26.68 0.54 -8.76
N PHE A 821 -26.49 -0.70 -9.20
CA PHE A 821 -27.37 -1.37 -10.12
C PHE A 821 -28.67 -1.64 -9.36
N PHE A 822 -29.40 -0.56 -9.03
CA PHE A 822 -30.70 -0.61 -8.38
C PHE A 822 -31.58 -1.49 -9.24
N VAL A 823 -31.89 -2.65 -8.69
CA VAL A 823 -32.50 -3.77 -9.37
C VAL A 823 -33.94 -3.36 -9.68
N GLN A 824 -34.22 -3.01 -10.95
CA GLN A 824 -35.51 -2.44 -11.39
C GLN A 824 -36.47 -3.54 -11.85
N PRO A 825 -37.79 -3.41 -11.59
CA PRO A 825 -38.47 -2.27 -10.96
C PRO A 825 -38.49 -2.25 -9.43
N GLU A 826 -37.90 -3.24 -8.75
CA GLU A 826 -38.00 -3.47 -7.30
C GLU A 826 -37.36 -2.35 -6.48
N GLY A 827 -36.33 -1.70 -7.02
CA GLY A 827 -35.67 -0.57 -6.38
C GLY A 827 -34.78 -0.96 -5.20
N LEU A 828 -34.25 -2.17 -5.21
CA LEU A 828 -33.27 -2.64 -4.21
C LEU A 828 -31.85 -2.51 -4.72
N ALA A 829 -30.90 -2.14 -3.86
CA ALA A 829 -29.47 -2.18 -4.13
C ALA A 829 -28.71 -2.92 -3.03
N ARG A 830 -27.53 -3.44 -3.38
CA ARG A 830 -26.53 -3.99 -2.46
C ARG A 830 -25.50 -2.91 -2.16
N VAL A 831 -25.20 -2.66 -0.89
CA VAL A 831 -24.28 -1.59 -0.45
C VAL A 831 -23.40 -2.06 0.70
N ASN A 832 -22.12 -1.67 0.70
CA ASN A 832 -21.21 -1.90 1.82
C ASN A 832 -21.41 -0.80 2.89
N LEU A 833 -21.71 -1.20 4.12
CA LEU A 833 -21.91 -0.31 5.27
C LEU A 833 -20.80 -0.47 6.34
N GLY A 834 -19.61 -0.92 5.94
CA GLY A 834 -18.44 -1.12 6.81
C GLY A 834 -18.52 -2.38 7.69
N SER A 835 -19.67 -2.58 8.32
CA SER A 835 -20.06 -3.85 8.95
C SER A 835 -20.48 -4.93 7.91
N GLY A 836 -19.96 -4.84 6.69
CA GLY A 836 -20.26 -5.70 5.54
C GLY A 836 -21.43 -5.22 4.67
N TYR A 837 -21.70 -5.98 3.61
CA TYR A 837 -22.76 -5.70 2.64
C TYR A 837 -24.17 -5.92 3.21
N ARG A 838 -25.11 -5.08 2.78
CA ARG A 838 -26.54 -5.18 3.10
C ARG A 838 -27.40 -4.80 1.89
N VAL A 839 -28.68 -5.15 1.92
CA VAL A 839 -29.68 -4.70 0.96
C VAL A 839 -30.37 -3.43 1.47
N ILE A 840 -30.59 -2.46 0.58
CA ILE A 840 -31.29 -1.20 0.85
C ILE A 840 -32.41 -0.94 -0.17
N ASP A 841 -33.39 -0.11 0.21
CA ASP A 841 -34.42 0.44 -0.69
C ASP A 841 -34.00 1.75 -1.39
N GLN A 842 -34.88 2.30 -2.25
CA GLN A 842 -34.65 3.57 -2.96
C GLN A 842 -34.57 4.80 -2.03
N GLN A 843 -34.86 4.64 -0.74
CA GLN A 843 -34.74 5.68 0.29
C GLN A 843 -33.45 5.51 1.13
N GLY A 844 -32.60 4.55 0.78
CA GLY A 844 -31.35 4.25 1.48
C GLY A 844 -31.52 3.52 2.81
N LYS A 845 -32.74 3.06 3.13
CA LYS A 845 -33.01 2.34 4.36
C LYS A 845 -32.66 0.86 4.17
N THR A 846 -31.96 0.30 5.16
CA THR A 846 -31.64 -1.13 5.20
C THR A 846 -32.91 -1.99 5.28
N VAL A 847 -32.93 -3.05 4.48
CA VAL A 847 -33.99 -4.06 4.47
C VAL A 847 -33.38 -5.45 4.61
N LEU A 848 -34.19 -6.40 5.08
CA LEU A 848 -33.82 -7.82 5.21
C LEU A 848 -32.62 -8.12 6.15
N GLU A 849 -32.22 -7.17 7.00
CA GLU A 849 -31.05 -7.17 7.91
C GLU A 849 -30.67 -8.54 8.51
N LYS A 850 -31.67 -9.29 8.97
CA LYS A 850 -31.54 -10.65 9.55
C LYS A 850 -30.85 -11.70 8.67
N HIS A 851 -30.68 -11.43 7.37
CA HIS A 851 -30.07 -12.34 6.39
C HIS A 851 -28.69 -11.84 5.88
N GLY A 852 -28.23 -10.65 6.26
CA GLY A 852 -26.91 -10.15 5.89
C GLY A 852 -26.77 -9.66 4.44
N ASP A 853 -25.82 -10.22 3.70
CA ASP A 853 -25.51 -9.86 2.31
C ASP A 853 -26.43 -10.57 1.31
N GLY A 854 -27.09 -9.80 0.45
CA GLY A 854 -28.09 -10.30 -0.49
C GLY A 854 -27.96 -9.68 -1.88
N PHE A 855 -28.16 -10.52 -2.89
CA PHE A 855 -28.15 -10.18 -4.31
C PHE A 855 -29.60 -10.10 -4.83
N PRO A 856 -30.16 -8.92 -5.09
CA PRO A 856 -31.53 -8.80 -5.59
C PRO A 856 -31.63 -9.23 -7.06
N LEU A 857 -32.76 -9.85 -7.42
CA LEU A 857 -33.01 -10.44 -8.74
C LEU A 857 -34.27 -9.80 -9.36
N ALA A 858 -34.06 -8.86 -10.28
CA ALA A 858 -35.04 -7.91 -10.83
C ALA A 858 -36.38 -8.54 -11.23
N SER A 859 -36.42 -9.05 -12.44
CA SER A 859 -37.61 -9.65 -13.06
C SER A 859 -38.25 -10.81 -12.27
N MET A 860 -37.59 -11.29 -11.22
CA MET A 860 -38.03 -12.38 -10.35
C MET A 860 -38.71 -11.88 -9.06
N GLN A 861 -38.51 -10.63 -8.66
CA GLN A 861 -38.92 -10.09 -7.34
C GLN A 861 -38.37 -10.91 -6.17
N ARG A 862 -37.08 -11.26 -6.22
CA ARG A 862 -36.40 -12.07 -5.18
C ARG A 862 -35.11 -11.42 -4.70
N VAL A 863 -34.64 -11.88 -3.54
CA VAL A 863 -33.26 -11.65 -3.08
C VAL A 863 -32.63 -12.99 -2.76
N LEU A 864 -31.44 -13.24 -3.31
CA LEU A 864 -30.62 -14.41 -3.05
C LEU A 864 -29.61 -14.08 -1.95
N PHE A 865 -29.58 -14.89 -0.89
CA PHE A 865 -28.62 -14.80 0.21
C PHE A 865 -27.72 -16.04 0.21
N GLU A 866 -26.52 -15.95 0.78
CA GLU A 866 -25.65 -17.11 1.00
C GLU A 866 -25.63 -17.52 2.48
N ASP A 867 -25.83 -18.81 2.75
CA ASP A 867 -25.78 -19.40 4.08
C ASP A 867 -24.43 -20.12 4.25
N ASP A 868 -23.46 -19.40 4.81
CA ASP A 868 -22.09 -19.87 5.02
C ASP A 868 -22.04 -21.19 5.82
N ARG A 869 -22.94 -21.35 6.80
CA ARG A 869 -22.94 -22.49 7.73
C ARG A 869 -23.51 -23.75 7.11
N ALA A 870 -24.50 -23.61 6.23
CA ALA A 870 -25.07 -24.71 5.47
C ALA A 870 -24.36 -24.96 4.12
N SER A 871 -23.51 -24.03 3.67
CA SER A 871 -23.00 -23.97 2.28
C SER A 871 -24.13 -24.05 1.24
N THR A 872 -25.24 -23.33 1.47
CA THR A 872 -26.41 -23.28 0.57
C THR A 872 -26.74 -21.85 0.19
N SER A 873 -27.34 -21.64 -0.99
CA SER A 873 -27.93 -20.34 -1.34
C SER A 873 -29.43 -20.32 -1.01
N VAL A 874 -29.92 -19.23 -0.43
CA VAL A 874 -31.30 -19.07 0.06
C VAL A 874 -32.03 -18.02 -0.77
N LEU A 875 -33.04 -18.44 -1.52
CA LEU A 875 -33.88 -17.54 -2.33
C LEU A 875 -35.07 -17.06 -1.48
N THR A 876 -35.22 -15.74 -1.37
CA THR A 876 -36.26 -15.10 -0.55
C THR A 876 -37.13 -14.15 -1.36
N ASP A 877 -38.33 -13.85 -0.87
CA ASP A 877 -39.13 -12.73 -1.37
C ASP A 877 -38.66 -11.38 -0.81
N LEU A 878 -39.27 -10.29 -1.29
CA LEU A 878 -38.94 -8.92 -0.87
C LEU A 878 -39.34 -8.61 0.61
N GLN A 879 -39.88 -9.58 1.35
CA GLN A 879 -40.12 -9.52 2.80
C GLN A 879 -39.17 -10.45 3.59
N GLY A 880 -38.21 -11.10 2.91
CA GLY A 880 -37.24 -12.00 3.52
C GLY A 880 -37.84 -13.32 4.01
N ARG A 881 -38.98 -13.76 3.45
CA ARG A 881 -39.50 -15.12 3.65
C ARG A 881 -38.76 -16.07 2.71
N GLU A 882 -38.31 -17.22 3.21
CA GLU A 882 -37.64 -18.24 2.40
C GLU A 882 -38.63 -18.84 1.40
N VAL A 883 -38.30 -18.75 0.11
CA VAL A 883 -39.10 -19.27 -1.02
C VAL A 883 -38.53 -20.60 -1.49
N ALA A 884 -37.19 -20.71 -1.54
CA ALA A 884 -36.49 -21.94 -1.87
C ALA A 884 -35.08 -21.93 -1.29
N ARG A 885 -34.56 -23.11 -0.97
CA ARG A 885 -33.15 -23.33 -0.61
C ARG A 885 -32.48 -24.17 -1.70
N LEU A 886 -31.34 -23.69 -2.19
CA LEU A 886 -30.55 -24.34 -3.21
C LEU A 886 -29.41 -25.09 -2.51
N SER A 887 -29.39 -26.42 -2.65
CA SER A 887 -28.29 -27.26 -2.15
C SER A 887 -26.98 -26.87 -2.83
N ASN A 888 -25.90 -26.72 -2.05
CA ASN A 888 -24.60 -26.15 -2.46
C ASN A 888 -24.66 -24.65 -2.76
N ARG A 889 -23.53 -23.94 -2.62
CA ARG A 889 -23.33 -22.66 -3.31
C ARG A 889 -23.16 -22.93 -4.79
N PHE A 890 -24.01 -22.33 -5.62
CA PHE A 890 -23.91 -22.38 -7.07
C PHE A 890 -23.79 -20.94 -7.62
N PRO A 891 -22.88 -20.65 -8.56
CA PRO A 891 -22.82 -19.35 -9.20
C PRO A 891 -24.14 -19.03 -9.91
N VAL A 892 -24.85 -18.02 -9.40
CA VAL A 892 -26.05 -17.45 -10.01
C VAL A 892 -25.66 -16.14 -10.69
N GLY A 893 -25.92 -16.02 -12.00
CA GLY A 893 -25.63 -14.82 -12.77
C GLY A 893 -26.64 -13.72 -12.51
N TYR A 894 -26.65 -13.16 -11.29
CA TYR A 894 -27.69 -12.24 -10.79
C TYR A 894 -27.92 -11.01 -11.69
N GLN A 895 -26.86 -10.45 -12.30
CA GLN A 895 -26.96 -9.36 -13.28
C GLN A 895 -27.73 -9.74 -14.56
N ARG A 896 -27.83 -11.04 -14.89
CA ARG A 896 -28.56 -11.58 -16.05
C ARG A 896 -29.99 -12.04 -15.71
N ALA A 897 -30.53 -11.66 -14.53
CA ALA A 897 -31.89 -12.00 -14.11
C ALA A 897 -32.95 -11.22 -14.90
N SER A 898 -33.58 -11.88 -15.88
CA SER A 898 -34.49 -11.25 -16.85
C SER A 898 -35.73 -12.13 -17.10
N GLU A 899 -36.88 -11.50 -17.35
CA GLU A 899 -38.16 -12.17 -17.66
C GLU A 899 -38.60 -13.29 -16.69
N GLY A 900 -38.28 -13.16 -15.39
CA GLY A 900 -38.74 -14.08 -14.33
C GLY A 900 -37.80 -15.26 -14.08
N VAL A 901 -36.64 -15.28 -14.73
CA VAL A 901 -35.59 -16.29 -14.59
C VAL A 901 -34.20 -15.68 -14.41
N VAL A 902 -33.26 -16.49 -13.94
CA VAL A 902 -31.82 -16.15 -13.86
C VAL A 902 -30.97 -17.34 -14.29
N PRO A 903 -29.85 -17.13 -15.03
CA PRO A 903 -28.87 -18.18 -15.28
C PRO A 903 -28.24 -18.68 -13.97
N TYR A 904 -28.19 -19.99 -13.78
CA TYR A 904 -27.46 -20.65 -12.70
C TYR A 904 -26.47 -21.67 -13.27
N SER A 905 -25.36 -21.92 -12.56
CA SER A 905 -24.28 -22.83 -12.99
C SER A 905 -24.13 -24.04 -12.05
N GLU A 906 -23.91 -25.22 -12.62
CA GLU A 906 -23.60 -26.46 -11.88
C GLU A 906 -22.24 -27.04 -12.29
N ASN A 907 -21.85 -28.16 -11.67
CA ASN A 907 -20.59 -28.90 -11.88
C ASN A 907 -20.12 -28.89 -13.35
N TYR A 908 -18.83 -28.58 -13.55
CA TYR A 908 -18.20 -28.33 -14.85
C TYR A 908 -18.68 -27.05 -15.58
N GLY A 909 -19.26 -26.10 -14.84
CA GLY A 909 -19.60 -24.76 -15.33
C GLY A 909 -20.82 -24.70 -16.26
N LYS A 910 -21.61 -25.78 -16.36
CA LYS A 910 -22.77 -25.82 -17.26
C LYS A 910 -23.92 -25.01 -16.70
N GLN A 911 -24.55 -24.23 -17.58
CA GLN A 911 -25.56 -23.23 -17.23
C GLN A 911 -26.97 -23.67 -17.65
N GLY A 912 -27.96 -23.22 -16.87
CA GLY A 912 -29.40 -23.41 -17.07
C GLY A 912 -30.21 -22.27 -16.45
N PHE A 913 -31.55 -22.33 -16.49
CA PHE A 913 -32.42 -21.28 -15.92
C PHE A 913 -33.13 -21.73 -14.64
N LEU A 914 -33.04 -20.87 -13.62
CA LEU A 914 -33.80 -20.94 -12.37
C LEU A 914 -34.93 -19.90 -12.40
N ASN A 915 -36.15 -20.26 -12.00
CA ASN A 915 -37.28 -19.31 -11.93
C ASN A 915 -37.47 -18.71 -10.52
N ALA A 916 -38.37 -17.72 -10.41
CA ALA A 916 -38.72 -17.05 -9.16
C ALA A 916 -39.32 -17.94 -8.05
N ALA A 917 -39.49 -19.25 -8.27
CA ALA A 917 -39.86 -20.23 -7.24
C ALA A 917 -38.70 -21.16 -6.85
N GLY A 918 -37.46 -20.86 -7.28
CA GLY A 918 -36.30 -21.72 -7.07
C GLY A 918 -36.35 -23.03 -7.87
N LYS A 919 -37.27 -23.14 -8.84
CA LYS A 919 -37.36 -24.33 -9.70
C LYS A 919 -36.44 -24.15 -10.92
N ARG A 920 -35.63 -25.17 -11.19
CA ARG A 920 -34.89 -25.33 -12.44
C ARG A 920 -35.91 -25.52 -13.58
N VAL A 921 -36.04 -24.54 -14.46
CA VAL A 921 -36.95 -24.59 -15.63
C VAL A 921 -36.21 -25.03 -16.89
N VAL A 922 -34.93 -24.70 -17.01
CA VAL A 922 -34.01 -25.28 -18.00
C VAL A 922 -32.82 -25.88 -17.25
N GLY A 923 -32.47 -27.13 -17.55
CA GLY A 923 -31.37 -27.84 -16.89
C GLY A 923 -29.98 -27.29 -17.27
N ALA A 924 -28.99 -27.53 -16.40
CA ALA A 924 -27.59 -27.16 -16.60
C ALA A 924 -26.96 -27.94 -17.78
N HIS A 925 -27.08 -27.37 -18.99
CA HIS A 925 -26.76 -28.07 -20.24
C HIS A 925 -25.90 -27.24 -21.21
N PHE A 926 -25.85 -25.91 -21.02
CA PHE A 926 -25.19 -24.97 -21.93
C PHE A 926 -23.82 -24.57 -21.38
N SER A 927 -22.88 -24.25 -22.27
CA SER A 927 -21.53 -23.80 -21.91
C SER A 927 -21.51 -22.30 -21.60
N ASP A 928 -22.29 -21.53 -22.35
CA ASP A 928 -22.71 -20.17 -21.98
C ASP A 928 -24.21 -20.00 -22.23
N LEU A 929 -24.85 -19.16 -21.40
CA LEU A 929 -26.27 -18.86 -21.41
C LEU A 929 -26.50 -17.39 -20.99
N GLY A 930 -26.97 -16.57 -21.92
CA GLY A 930 -27.27 -15.15 -21.71
C GLY A 930 -28.56 -14.90 -20.89
N ALA A 931 -28.97 -13.64 -20.83
CA ALA A 931 -30.23 -13.24 -20.21
C ALA A 931 -31.43 -13.61 -21.12
N LEU A 932 -32.58 -13.92 -20.51
CA LEU A 932 -33.82 -14.12 -21.27
C LEU A 932 -34.39 -12.75 -21.71
N LYS A 933 -34.52 -12.55 -23.02
CA LYS A 933 -34.94 -11.31 -23.66
C LYS A 933 -35.92 -11.60 -24.79
N HIS A 934 -37.11 -11.02 -24.74
CA HIS A 934 -38.23 -11.28 -25.64
C HIS A 934 -38.57 -12.79 -25.74
N GLY A 935 -38.44 -13.52 -24.63
CA GLY A 935 -38.65 -14.98 -24.54
C GLY A 935 -37.50 -15.85 -25.03
N LEU A 936 -36.37 -15.25 -25.46
CA LEU A 936 -35.21 -15.94 -26.02
C LEU A 936 -33.92 -15.62 -25.25
N ALA A 937 -33.02 -16.59 -25.10
CA ALA A 937 -31.70 -16.39 -24.51
C ALA A 937 -30.59 -16.88 -25.43
N ARG A 938 -29.50 -16.12 -25.57
CA ARG A 938 -28.30 -16.58 -26.27
C ARG A 938 -27.75 -17.83 -25.58
N ALA A 939 -27.46 -18.90 -26.33
CA ALA A 939 -26.94 -20.13 -25.75
C ALA A 939 -25.94 -20.86 -26.66
N GLN A 940 -24.78 -21.20 -26.09
CA GLN A 940 -23.77 -22.07 -26.72
C GLN A 940 -23.74 -23.42 -26.01
N ARG A 941 -23.56 -24.52 -26.75
CA ARG A 941 -23.39 -25.85 -26.14
C ARG A 941 -22.23 -26.60 -26.78
N LEU A 942 -21.03 -26.45 -26.22
CA LEU A 942 -19.79 -27.01 -26.76
C LEU A 942 -19.86 -28.53 -27.03
N ASP A 943 -20.57 -29.29 -26.18
CA ASP A 943 -20.73 -30.75 -26.33
C ASP A 943 -21.78 -31.20 -27.37
N ARG A 944 -22.38 -30.27 -28.14
CA ARG A 944 -23.38 -30.61 -29.17
C ARG A 944 -23.36 -29.68 -30.40
N THR A 945 -23.06 -28.40 -30.22
CA THR A 945 -23.12 -27.35 -31.25
C THR A 945 -21.73 -26.77 -31.57
N GLY A 946 -20.68 -27.31 -30.93
CA GLY A 946 -19.34 -26.73 -30.97
C GLY A 946 -19.34 -25.29 -30.46
N LYS A 947 -18.54 -24.42 -31.08
CA LYS A 947 -18.47 -22.99 -30.73
C LYS A 947 -19.70 -22.18 -31.16
N LEU A 948 -20.65 -22.76 -31.90
CA LEU A 948 -21.79 -22.02 -32.43
C LEU A 948 -22.82 -21.69 -31.34
N TYR A 949 -23.21 -20.42 -31.30
CA TYR A 949 -24.34 -19.87 -30.58
C TYR A 949 -25.62 -19.98 -31.41
N GLY A 950 -26.74 -20.19 -30.72
CA GLY A 950 -28.10 -19.94 -31.20
C GLY A 950 -28.92 -19.34 -30.06
N TYR A 951 -30.25 -19.33 -30.20
CA TYR A 951 -31.15 -18.81 -29.15
C TYR A 951 -32.15 -19.85 -28.68
N ILE A 952 -32.25 -20.05 -27.37
CA ILE A 952 -33.17 -21.00 -26.75
C ILE A 952 -34.39 -20.34 -26.11
N ASP A 953 -35.47 -21.09 -26.06
CA ASP A 953 -36.66 -20.79 -25.27
C ASP A 953 -36.57 -21.37 -23.83
N LEU A 954 -37.58 -21.08 -23.00
CA LEU A 954 -37.71 -21.65 -21.66
C LEU A 954 -38.07 -23.15 -21.63
N SER A 955 -38.21 -23.83 -22.78
CA SER A 955 -38.24 -25.30 -22.85
C SER A 955 -36.84 -25.91 -23.02
N GLY A 956 -35.80 -25.06 -23.14
CA GLY A 956 -34.41 -25.48 -23.36
C GLY A 956 -34.12 -25.92 -24.79
N ARG A 957 -34.99 -25.57 -25.75
CA ARG A 957 -34.82 -25.88 -27.17
C ARG A 957 -34.35 -24.65 -27.92
N TYR A 958 -33.51 -24.84 -28.93
CA TYR A 958 -33.17 -23.79 -29.87
C TYR A 958 -34.40 -23.41 -30.69
N ALA A 959 -34.90 -22.19 -30.48
CA ALA A 959 -35.93 -21.56 -31.30
C ALA A 959 -35.32 -20.90 -32.54
N ILE A 960 -34.10 -20.36 -32.39
CA ILE A 960 -33.20 -20.02 -33.50
C ILE A 960 -32.03 -21.00 -33.42
N PRO A 961 -31.80 -21.84 -34.46
CA PRO A 961 -30.74 -22.86 -34.45
C PRO A 961 -29.33 -22.27 -34.18
N PRO A 962 -28.38 -23.10 -33.70
CA PRO A 962 -26.99 -22.67 -33.55
C PRO A 962 -26.33 -22.50 -34.92
N ALA A 963 -26.13 -21.26 -35.34
CA ALA A 963 -25.59 -20.89 -36.65
C ALA A 963 -24.56 -19.74 -36.59
N PHE A 964 -24.29 -19.20 -35.39
CA PHE A 964 -23.52 -17.98 -35.22
C PHE A 964 -22.22 -18.23 -34.46
N THR A 965 -21.07 -17.72 -34.93
CA THR A 965 -19.80 -17.88 -34.18
C THR A 965 -19.73 -16.94 -32.96
N TRP A 966 -20.47 -15.84 -33.00
CA TRP A 966 -20.70 -14.89 -31.92
C TRP A 966 -22.14 -14.36 -31.99
N ALA A 967 -22.69 -13.95 -30.85
CA ALA A 967 -24.05 -13.43 -30.73
C ALA A 967 -24.20 -12.50 -29.51
N GLN A 968 -25.13 -11.54 -29.56
CA GLN A 968 -25.55 -10.71 -28.42
C GLN A 968 -26.90 -11.21 -27.84
N ASP A 969 -27.23 -10.86 -26.60
CA ASP A 969 -28.60 -10.97 -26.09
C ASP A 969 -29.52 -9.94 -26.79
N PHE A 970 -30.80 -10.29 -26.99
CA PHE A 970 -31.76 -9.39 -27.65
C PHE A 970 -32.01 -8.10 -26.86
N GLN A 971 -32.05 -6.97 -27.56
CA GLN A 971 -32.50 -5.67 -27.07
C GLN A 971 -33.39 -5.03 -28.13
N ASP A 972 -34.54 -4.47 -27.72
CA ASP A 972 -35.54 -3.90 -28.64
C ASP A 972 -35.90 -4.83 -29.81
N GLU A 973 -36.11 -6.12 -29.53
CA GLU A 973 -36.44 -7.16 -30.52
C GLU A 973 -35.35 -7.39 -31.59
N ARG A 974 -34.11 -6.93 -31.37
CA ARG A 974 -32.95 -7.14 -32.24
C ARG A 974 -31.77 -7.71 -31.48
N ALA A 975 -30.99 -8.58 -32.12
CA ALA A 975 -29.71 -9.03 -31.61
C ALA A 975 -28.67 -8.94 -32.72
N MET A 976 -27.46 -8.49 -32.40
CA MET A 976 -26.34 -8.61 -33.33
C MET A 976 -25.78 -10.03 -33.27
N VAL A 977 -25.50 -10.61 -34.43
CA VAL A 977 -24.91 -11.94 -34.60
C VAL A 977 -23.81 -11.92 -35.65
N PHE A 978 -22.91 -12.89 -35.58
CA PHE A 978 -21.89 -13.15 -36.58
C PHE A 978 -22.19 -14.46 -37.31
N HIS A 979 -22.39 -14.42 -38.63
CA HIS A 979 -22.77 -15.57 -39.46
C HIS A 979 -21.92 -15.58 -40.73
N ASP A 980 -21.24 -16.69 -41.02
CA ASP A 980 -20.51 -16.95 -42.28
C ASP A 980 -19.70 -15.75 -42.83
N HIS A 981 -18.91 -15.14 -41.96
CA HIS A 981 -18.06 -13.95 -42.17
C HIS A 981 -18.77 -12.58 -42.23
N LEU A 982 -20.09 -12.53 -42.12
CA LEU A 982 -20.89 -11.31 -41.99
C LEU A 982 -21.26 -11.00 -40.54
N VAL A 983 -21.58 -9.72 -40.31
CA VAL A 983 -22.25 -9.25 -39.10
C VAL A 983 -23.65 -8.77 -39.45
N GLU A 984 -24.62 -9.19 -38.65
CA GLU A 984 -26.04 -9.00 -38.94
C GLU A 984 -26.84 -8.61 -37.70
N PHE A 985 -27.90 -7.81 -37.89
CA PHE A 985 -28.97 -7.69 -36.91
C PHE A 985 -30.13 -8.62 -37.30
N ILE A 986 -30.43 -9.60 -36.45
CA ILE A 986 -31.57 -10.50 -36.60
C ILE A 986 -32.77 -10.05 -35.76
N ASP A 987 -33.98 -10.41 -36.20
CA ASP A 987 -35.19 -10.35 -35.39
C ASP A 987 -35.37 -11.59 -34.48
N THR A 988 -36.40 -11.58 -33.64
CA THR A 988 -36.72 -12.70 -32.71
C THR A 988 -37.19 -13.99 -33.38
N ARG A 989 -37.19 -14.06 -34.72
CA ARG A 989 -37.41 -15.29 -35.52
C ARG A 989 -36.12 -15.79 -36.16
N GLY A 990 -35.01 -15.07 -35.98
CA GLY A 990 -33.74 -15.33 -36.66
C GLY A 990 -33.68 -14.80 -38.09
N LYS A 991 -34.63 -13.94 -38.54
CA LYS A 991 -34.53 -13.34 -39.87
C LYS A 991 -33.61 -12.11 -39.82
N THR A 992 -32.64 -12.06 -40.72
CA THR A 992 -31.77 -10.90 -40.97
C THR A 992 -32.60 -9.65 -41.31
N THR A 993 -32.25 -8.54 -40.65
CA THR A 993 -32.89 -7.22 -40.81
C THR A 993 -31.90 -6.08 -41.09
N THR A 994 -30.60 -6.34 -40.92
CA THR A 994 -29.51 -5.47 -41.35
C THR A 994 -28.29 -6.35 -41.58
N THR A 995 -27.52 -6.12 -42.64
CA THR A 995 -26.22 -6.78 -42.87
C THR A 995 -25.13 -5.72 -43.04
N PHE A 996 -24.00 -5.92 -42.37
CA PHE A 996 -22.82 -5.04 -42.44
C PHE A 996 -21.73 -5.70 -43.30
N GLY A 997 -21.11 -4.91 -44.18
CA GLY A 997 -20.03 -5.38 -45.05
C GLY A 997 -19.03 -4.28 -45.39
N VAL A 998 -18.04 -4.60 -46.22
CA VAL A 998 -17.03 -3.65 -46.72
C VAL A 998 -16.98 -3.71 -48.25
N LEU A 999 -17.02 -2.56 -48.91
CA LEU A 999 -16.93 -2.40 -50.37
C LEU A 999 -16.16 -1.12 -50.69
N CYS A 1000 -15.26 -1.14 -51.68
CA CYS A 1000 -14.40 0.01 -52.00
C CYS A 1000 -13.68 0.62 -50.77
N ASP A 1001 -13.20 -0.23 -49.84
CA ASP A 1001 -12.59 0.19 -48.56
C ASP A 1001 -13.50 1.09 -47.67
N GLN A 1002 -14.83 0.95 -47.79
CA GLN A 1002 -15.84 1.64 -46.97
C GLN A 1002 -16.81 0.67 -46.29
N ILE A 1003 -17.32 1.04 -45.10
CA ILE A 1003 -18.44 0.33 -44.46
C ILE A 1003 -19.71 0.51 -45.28
N VAL A 1004 -20.34 -0.61 -45.63
CA VAL A 1004 -21.65 -0.67 -46.28
C VAL A 1004 -22.67 -1.32 -45.37
N ILE A 1005 -23.88 -0.79 -45.36
CA ILE A 1005 -25.02 -1.29 -44.59
C ILE A 1005 -26.16 -1.60 -45.57
N PHE A 1006 -26.68 -2.83 -45.49
CA PHE A 1006 -27.86 -3.28 -46.24
C PHE A 1006 -29.09 -3.36 -45.32
N ASP A 1007 -30.25 -2.96 -45.84
CA ASP A 1007 -31.53 -3.02 -45.11
C ASP A 1007 -32.19 -4.41 -45.16
N ALA A 1008 -33.32 -4.55 -44.47
CA ALA A 1008 -34.09 -5.80 -44.37
C ALA A 1008 -34.64 -6.32 -45.71
N GLU A 1009 -34.56 -5.51 -46.77
CA GLU A 1009 -34.94 -5.79 -48.15
C GLU A 1009 -33.70 -5.87 -49.09
N GLU A 1010 -32.49 -6.03 -48.52
CA GLU A 1010 -31.19 -6.16 -49.20
C GLU A 1010 -30.72 -4.92 -50.00
N ASN A 1011 -31.33 -3.75 -49.79
CA ASN A 1011 -30.92 -2.51 -50.44
C ASN A 1011 -29.79 -1.83 -49.66
N GLN A 1012 -28.84 -1.23 -50.37
CA GLN A 1012 -27.78 -0.42 -49.77
C GLN A 1012 -28.38 0.83 -49.09
N SER A 1013 -28.42 0.85 -47.75
CA SER A 1013 -28.95 1.98 -46.97
C SER A 1013 -27.86 2.98 -46.57
N TRP A 1014 -26.60 2.53 -46.52
CA TRP A 1014 -25.41 3.35 -46.38
C TRP A 1014 -24.22 2.76 -47.16
N PRO A 1015 -23.40 3.58 -47.86
CA PRO A 1015 -23.65 4.98 -48.21
C PRO A 1015 -24.89 5.13 -49.09
N ARG A 1016 -25.42 6.35 -49.26
CA ARG A 1016 -26.61 6.57 -50.11
C ARG A 1016 -26.32 6.50 -51.62
N GLU A 1017 -25.05 6.59 -52.00
CA GLU A 1017 -24.60 6.50 -53.39
C GLU A 1017 -24.06 5.08 -53.64
N ALA A 1018 -24.51 4.43 -54.72
CA ALA A 1018 -24.10 3.08 -55.06
C ALA A 1018 -22.61 3.04 -55.43
N LEU A 1019 -21.82 2.22 -54.72
CA LEU A 1019 -20.38 2.14 -54.92
C LEU A 1019 -20.04 1.30 -56.17
N SER A 1020 -19.25 1.87 -57.08
CA SER A 1020 -18.85 1.25 -58.35
C SER A 1020 -17.35 0.95 -58.39
N CYS A 1021 -16.95 -0.18 -57.82
CA CYS A 1021 -15.56 -0.60 -57.68
C CYS A 1021 -15.03 -1.32 -58.94
N PRO A 1022 -14.06 -0.78 -59.70
CA PRO A 1022 -13.58 -1.41 -60.95
C PRO A 1022 -12.90 -2.77 -60.76
N ASP A 1023 -12.13 -2.93 -59.67
CA ASP A 1023 -11.29 -4.09 -59.40
C ASP A 1023 -11.89 -5.10 -58.40
N ALA A 1024 -13.21 -5.04 -58.15
CA ALA A 1024 -13.92 -5.88 -57.18
C ALA A 1024 -14.06 -7.35 -57.63
N THR A 1025 -12.94 -8.05 -57.72
CA THR A 1025 -12.82 -9.49 -58.02
C THR A 1025 -13.15 -10.39 -56.81
N ARG A 1026 -13.58 -9.82 -55.69
CA ARG A 1026 -14.19 -10.54 -54.56
C ARG A 1026 -15.43 -9.85 -54.03
N ILE A 1027 -16.52 -10.00 -54.78
CA ILE A 1027 -17.89 -9.89 -54.28
C ILE A 1027 -18.13 -11.15 -53.43
N ASP A 1028 -17.96 -11.02 -52.11
CA ASP A 1028 -18.41 -12.01 -51.09
C ASP A 1028 -19.53 -11.44 -50.17
N PRO A 1029 -20.66 -10.92 -50.69
CA PRO A 1029 -21.92 -11.30 -50.07
C PRO A 1029 -22.10 -12.82 -50.30
N PRO A 1030 -22.58 -13.58 -49.31
CA PRO A 1030 -22.95 -14.96 -49.56
C PRO A 1030 -24.04 -14.97 -50.64
N ALA A 1031 -23.98 -15.96 -51.53
CA ALA A 1031 -25.18 -16.34 -52.27
C ALA A 1031 -26.17 -16.87 -51.23
N LEU A 1032 -27.13 -16.03 -50.82
CA LEU A 1032 -28.24 -16.42 -49.95
C LEU A 1032 -28.93 -17.63 -50.60
N ASP A 1033 -28.73 -18.80 -50.01
CA ASP A 1033 -29.15 -20.05 -50.64
C ASP A 1033 -30.68 -20.14 -50.63
N THR A 1034 -31.27 -19.78 -51.75
CA THR A 1034 -32.72 -19.80 -51.97
C THR A 1034 -33.24 -21.21 -52.31
N ALA A 1035 -32.44 -22.25 -52.02
CA ALA A 1035 -32.87 -23.64 -51.89
C ALA A 1035 -33.88 -23.81 -50.74
N LYS A 1036 -35.17 -23.69 -51.10
CA LYS A 1036 -36.29 -24.00 -50.20
C LYS A 1036 -36.30 -25.48 -49.79
N ALA A 1037 -36.40 -25.69 -48.49
CA ALA A 1037 -37.24 -26.69 -47.81
C ALA A 1037 -37.34 -28.12 -48.38
N GLU A 1038 -36.77 -29.07 -47.63
CA GLU A 1038 -37.45 -30.30 -47.19
C GLU A 1038 -37.19 -30.53 -45.69
#